data_AF-A0A660RVB8-F1
#
_entry.id   AF-A0A660RVB8-F1
#
_cell.length_a   1.000
_cell.length_b   1.000
_cell.length_c   1.000
_cell.angle_alpha   90.00
_cell.angle_beta   90.00
_cell.angle_gamma   90.00
#
_symmetry.space_group_name_H-M   'P 1'
#
loop_
_entity.id
_entity.type
_entity.pdbx_description
1 polymer ?
#
loop_
_entity_poly.entity_id
_entity_poly.type
_entity_poly.pdbx_seq_one_letter_code
_entity_poly.pdbx_strand_id
1 'polypeptide(L)'
;MERFTSKALLANLAQTFVKEVYYDPQYNLFLEIFEEFPALKNQIKDLLKELFHPYKNSLLVLDVFRNFFLKNLSILLNSNYKKTTYWLIFDILFKFFGENKEINIKASEVIFSILDKTLETINKENFSEIEIIFREILKAILNLPNHYFLNFLENYYSFKRLAKKLTKFEINKPLENVCSDLLKRSFILTYELWENFIKGEIEEYLKELNPQETQLIFDSSYFTSLICELKENSLNIKELLEFPDHLDLLKNLKDFIAYINSLEDGSVSEEIKLLLLFKLIETPILRLIHEELIREVNQILISLIESKSIHNLDEFLIKFFKILKKKLHFYPWTALECIKNIGIAILNKKEVYLTEVLINEIIKFGFQPPQIKGIDVNWRIKQNPNHLLNIKTWLDIFKVNPEWCSSLLAGLILNLKLYGVSIKDTDLFQKEVTALLNSPIKPVYNLVKQFCKILPVYYNEIGAEGLIRDLSTEVDELFQRKDTLIHFLRKFLHIENSSLAIDFIKDILNYWLTLDGRYIQKYIPDILYQRVINTEKEYHLRMQRLLNTILTSQKLTLDEFLEKDVNTIKQLVFSLNADEKDKQKLFYILHLYKLEYQKYYGMLQDLNIFFNQYTTDDFNFIPKLKEILYDQKDTSYKLNQILSLLKELKDNVILSQEKFKPVEEILIKRHIAVDIPSMYGRYKEKKFDSLGLTFRLEYLANCYFEEIVDNFDLKFVTKSSFYRILKYLKFFKKALEIDGIYSQKFDLYLNLFESSLKSYPLTYSQYLDIFKGLIDGVQHIVKVYYVNPFLKVFPMVFESLNKEEILEKYKKCLKSPNREENYLALSEMVIREIVDSAFALKYLDKFLKKIYSVLSEYIEKIDPEDLNLLMSYDKKRTISFLYNSNSFVMDLIYLGNKGYNLMLLSQETDLNLKIPYGFILTTEVFRCYKLIKKYKELWEDYKETIRQNIAKLEELTGKKFGSKDNPLILSVRSGSAISMPGMMTSLLNVGLNLEIVEGLAEKSGNTWFAWDTYRRFIQSWAMAHGIDRDFFNKLMRTHKQKYEVKKKKEFTGEQMKELALIYRQSVITLGIPIIDDPWEQLFKSIELILNSWYNKKATAYREIMQIAEEWGTAVIIQQMVFGNRSPSSGTGVTLTTSPVGKFPRILLWGDYTPNNQGEDIVSGLVNALPISREQRKIENREGP
;
A
#
# COMPACT_ATOMS: atom_id res chain seq x y z
N MET A 1 -11.23 24.54 42.23
CA MET A 1 -11.98 23.71 41.27
C MET A 1 -12.83 24.62 40.40
N GLU A 2 -12.31 25.09 39.27
CA GLU A 2 -13.14 25.68 38.21
C GLU A 2 -13.27 24.62 37.11
N ARG A 3 -14.45 23.99 37.07
CA ARG A 3 -14.78 22.79 36.28
C ARG A 3 -15.05 23.15 34.82
N PHE A 4 -14.40 22.46 33.87
CA PHE A 4 -14.70 22.58 32.43
C PHE A 4 -15.56 21.39 31.92
N THR A 5 -16.81 21.28 32.37
CA THR A 5 -17.98 21.64 31.53
C THR A 5 -17.83 21.42 30.00
N SER A 6 -17.99 20.18 29.50
CA SER A 6 -18.18 19.91 28.06
C SER A 6 -19.47 20.56 27.59
N LYS A 7 -19.47 21.48 26.61
CA LYS A 7 -20.72 22.14 26.20
C LYS A 7 -21.76 21.20 25.59
N ALA A 8 -21.37 20.05 25.04
CA ALA A 8 -22.28 19.07 24.46
C ALA A 8 -22.72 17.99 25.46
N LEU A 9 -21.83 17.55 26.36
CA LEU A 9 -22.20 16.68 27.48
C LEU A 9 -22.89 17.49 28.58
N LEU A 10 -22.63 18.79 28.74
CA LEU A 10 -23.45 19.70 29.51
C LEU A 10 -24.67 20.15 28.74
N ALA A 11 -24.70 20.16 27.40
CA ALA A 11 -25.97 20.38 26.72
C ALA A 11 -26.84 19.15 26.91
N ASN A 12 -26.30 17.94 26.73
CA ASN A 12 -27.01 16.69 26.96
C ASN A 12 -27.29 16.45 28.44
N LEU A 13 -26.33 16.61 29.35
CA LEU A 13 -26.60 16.57 30.79
C LEU A 13 -27.45 17.78 31.17
N ALA A 14 -27.25 19.04 30.79
CA ALA A 14 -28.24 20.08 31.16
C ALA A 14 -29.64 19.86 30.53
N GLN A 15 -29.75 19.14 29.42
CA GLN A 15 -31.04 18.74 28.83
C GLN A 15 -31.62 17.48 29.48
N THR A 16 -30.82 16.51 29.94
CA THR A 16 -31.26 15.21 30.48
C THR A 16 -31.01 15.01 31.97
N PHE A 17 -30.25 15.89 32.60
CA PHE A 17 -29.95 15.95 34.03
C PHE A 17 -31.17 16.49 34.74
N VAL A 18 -31.83 15.59 35.44
CA VAL A 18 -32.86 15.94 36.39
C VAL A 18 -32.21 15.97 37.76
N LYS A 19 -32.29 17.13 38.43
CA LYS A 19 -31.66 17.35 39.74
C LYS A 19 -32.15 16.35 40.79
N GLU A 20 -33.42 15.98 40.70
CA GLU A 20 -34.07 14.89 41.42
C GLU A 20 -35.11 14.26 40.49
N VAL A 21 -35.08 12.93 40.33
CA VAL A 21 -36.12 12.21 39.60
C VAL A 21 -37.31 12.07 40.54
N TYR A 22 -38.36 12.85 40.28
CA TYR A 22 -39.59 12.81 41.06
C TYR A 22 -40.49 11.69 40.55
N TYR A 23 -40.85 10.79 41.45
CA TYR A 23 -41.88 9.79 41.26
C TYR A 23 -42.78 9.75 42.49
N ASP A 24 -43.97 9.18 42.33
CA ASP A 24 -44.98 9.15 43.37
C ASP A 24 -44.43 8.42 44.63
N PRO A 25 -44.51 9.04 45.83
CA PRO A 25 -44.03 8.43 47.07
C PRO A 25 -44.57 7.03 47.35
N GLN A 26 -45.72 6.65 46.77
CA GLN A 26 -46.27 5.30 46.91
C GLN A 26 -45.30 4.18 46.47
N TYR A 27 -44.36 4.46 45.54
CA TYR A 27 -43.37 3.47 45.09
C TYR A 27 -42.20 3.27 46.07
N ASN A 28 -42.04 4.14 47.08
CA ASN A 28 -41.04 3.94 48.14
C ASN A 28 -41.34 2.69 48.97
N LEU A 29 -42.57 2.19 48.93
CA LEU A 29 -42.97 0.92 49.54
C LEU A 29 -42.11 -0.26 49.04
N PHE A 30 -41.60 -0.21 47.79
CA PHE A 30 -40.64 -1.22 47.33
C PHE A 30 -39.30 -1.15 48.07
N LEU A 31 -38.83 0.03 48.47
CA LEU A 31 -37.59 0.20 49.23
C LEU A 31 -37.72 -0.29 50.68
N GLU A 32 -38.92 -0.21 51.24
CA GLU A 32 -39.26 -0.71 52.58
C GLU A 32 -39.27 -2.25 52.60
N ILE A 33 -39.86 -2.92 51.59
CA ILE A 33 -39.88 -4.39 51.54
C ILE A 33 -38.47 -4.98 51.40
N PHE A 34 -37.60 -4.35 50.62
CA PHE A 34 -36.24 -4.83 50.42
C PHE A 34 -35.25 -4.27 51.46
N GLU A 35 -35.73 -3.67 52.55
CA GLU A 35 -34.87 -3.04 53.57
C GLU A 35 -33.87 -4.02 54.19
N GLU A 36 -34.29 -5.26 54.44
CA GLU A 36 -33.44 -6.32 55.00
C GLU A 36 -32.41 -6.87 53.99
N PHE A 37 -32.45 -6.41 52.73
CA PHE A 37 -31.57 -6.88 51.63
C PHE A 37 -30.83 -5.70 50.96
N PRO A 38 -29.66 -5.27 51.47
CA PRO A 38 -28.98 -4.05 51.00
C PRO A 38 -28.68 -4.00 49.50
N ALA A 39 -28.33 -5.15 48.91
CA ALA A 39 -28.07 -5.26 47.48
C ALA A 39 -29.35 -5.09 46.63
N LEU A 40 -30.47 -5.69 47.05
CA LEU A 40 -31.76 -5.57 46.36
C LEU A 40 -32.36 -4.18 46.54
N LYS A 41 -32.21 -3.57 47.73
CA LYS A 41 -32.61 -2.19 48.02
C LYS A 41 -31.91 -1.19 47.07
N ASN A 42 -30.62 -1.37 46.83
CA ASN A 42 -29.88 -0.53 45.88
C ASN A 42 -30.35 -0.77 44.43
N GLN A 43 -30.54 -2.03 44.03
CA GLN A 43 -31.02 -2.36 42.69
C GLN A 43 -32.42 -1.79 42.39
N ILE A 44 -33.38 -1.90 43.32
CA ILE A 44 -34.72 -1.35 43.13
C ILE A 44 -34.71 0.19 43.19
N LYS A 45 -33.83 0.79 44.00
CA LYS A 45 -33.62 2.25 44.03
C LYS A 45 -33.13 2.79 42.69
N ASP A 46 -32.16 2.11 42.09
CA ASP A 46 -31.62 2.48 40.78
C ASP A 46 -32.65 2.22 39.67
N LEU A 47 -33.38 1.09 39.75
CA LEU A 47 -34.48 0.79 38.82
C LEU A 47 -35.59 1.85 38.88
N LEU A 48 -36.00 2.30 40.07
CA LEU A 48 -37.00 3.36 40.22
C LEU A 48 -36.51 4.70 39.64
N LYS A 49 -35.22 5.04 39.80
CA LYS A 49 -34.65 6.23 39.17
C LYS A 49 -34.68 6.14 37.64
N GLU A 50 -34.33 5.00 37.07
CA GLU A 50 -34.36 4.77 35.63
C GLU A 50 -35.79 4.73 35.08
N LEU A 51 -36.73 4.14 35.83
CA LEU A 51 -38.16 4.02 35.47
C LEU A 51 -38.86 5.36 35.25
N PHE A 52 -38.51 6.35 36.07
CA PHE A 52 -39.12 7.68 36.07
C PHE A 52 -38.21 8.76 35.47
N HIS A 53 -37.07 8.36 34.88
CA HIS A 53 -36.22 9.29 34.17
C HIS A 53 -36.93 9.82 32.90
N PRO A 54 -36.97 11.15 32.66
CA PRO A 54 -37.68 11.73 31.50
C PRO A 54 -37.16 11.26 30.14
N TYR A 55 -35.89 10.82 30.10
CA TYR A 55 -35.20 10.33 28.91
C TYR A 55 -34.89 8.83 28.97
N LYS A 56 -35.74 8.04 29.64
CA LYS A 56 -35.52 6.60 29.83
C LYS A 56 -35.50 5.82 28.52
N ASN A 57 -34.64 4.80 28.46
CA ASN A 57 -34.73 3.77 27.44
C ASN A 57 -35.72 2.69 27.89
N SER A 58 -36.98 2.84 27.46
CA SER A 58 -38.09 1.99 27.93
C SER A 58 -37.88 0.48 27.73
N LEU A 59 -37.22 0.04 26.64
CA LEU A 59 -36.98 -1.39 26.39
C LEU A 59 -35.99 -1.98 27.40
N LEU A 60 -34.86 -1.32 27.63
CA LEU A 60 -33.88 -1.75 28.64
C LEU A 60 -34.48 -1.73 30.04
N VAL A 61 -35.26 -0.69 30.36
CA VAL A 61 -35.92 -0.57 31.65
C VAL A 61 -36.93 -1.70 31.86
N LEU A 62 -37.72 -2.07 30.84
CA LEU A 62 -38.65 -3.20 30.92
C LEU A 62 -37.94 -4.54 31.13
N ASP A 63 -36.78 -4.77 30.52
CA ASP A 63 -36.00 -6.00 30.72
C ASP A 63 -35.41 -6.09 32.14
N VAL A 64 -34.83 -4.99 32.65
CA VAL A 64 -34.34 -4.94 34.02
C VAL A 64 -35.50 -5.11 35.01
N PHE A 65 -36.63 -4.45 34.75
CA PHE A 65 -37.86 -4.57 35.54
C PHE A 65 -38.36 -6.01 35.61
N ARG A 66 -38.53 -6.65 34.44
CA ARG A 66 -38.94 -8.05 34.34
C ARG A 66 -38.00 -8.97 35.13
N ASN A 67 -36.70 -8.85 34.90
CA ASN A 67 -35.71 -9.73 35.56
C ASN A 67 -35.68 -9.53 37.08
N PHE A 68 -35.82 -8.29 37.56
CA PHE A 68 -35.86 -8.00 38.98
C PHE A 68 -37.11 -8.60 39.64
N PHE A 69 -38.29 -8.31 39.10
CA PHE A 69 -39.54 -8.77 39.71
C PHE A 69 -39.77 -10.28 39.55
N LEU A 70 -39.36 -10.92 38.46
CA LEU A 70 -39.47 -12.37 38.31
C LEU A 70 -38.59 -13.15 39.31
N LYS A 71 -37.38 -12.64 39.63
CA LYS A 71 -36.48 -13.28 40.60
C LYS A 71 -36.95 -13.07 42.04
N ASN A 72 -37.53 -11.92 42.34
CA ASN A 72 -37.82 -11.48 43.70
C ASN A 72 -39.33 -11.51 44.06
N LEU A 73 -40.18 -12.09 43.20
CA LEU A 73 -41.64 -12.07 43.34
C LEU A 73 -42.12 -12.71 44.65
N SER A 74 -41.48 -13.80 45.09
CA SER A 74 -41.84 -14.52 46.32
C SER A 74 -41.69 -13.67 47.58
N ILE A 75 -40.68 -12.80 47.62
CA ILE A 75 -40.43 -11.88 48.74
C ILE A 75 -41.59 -10.87 48.83
N LEU A 76 -42.05 -10.36 47.68
CA LEU A 76 -43.15 -9.39 47.62
C LEU A 76 -44.49 -10.02 48.01
N LEU A 77 -44.78 -11.24 47.54
CA LEU A 77 -46.04 -11.95 47.81
C LEU A 77 -46.18 -12.41 49.26
N ASN A 78 -45.06 -12.62 49.97
CA ASN A 78 -45.06 -12.99 51.39
C ASN A 78 -45.04 -11.78 52.35
N SER A 79 -45.00 -10.55 51.83
CA SER A 79 -44.97 -9.33 52.65
C SER A 79 -46.36 -8.93 53.19
N ASN A 80 -46.38 -8.14 54.26
CA ASN A 80 -47.62 -7.57 54.82
C ASN A 80 -48.29 -6.56 53.87
N TYR A 81 -47.54 -6.00 52.92
CA TYR A 81 -48.02 -5.03 51.93
C TYR A 81 -48.32 -5.65 50.56
N LYS A 82 -48.38 -6.99 50.46
CA LYS A 82 -48.52 -7.75 49.21
C LYS A 82 -49.59 -7.20 48.27
N LYS A 83 -50.74 -6.77 48.81
CA LYS A 83 -51.86 -6.20 48.06
C LYS A 83 -51.44 -4.93 47.30
N THR A 84 -50.96 -3.94 48.05
CA THR A 84 -50.58 -2.63 47.51
C THR A 84 -49.39 -2.75 46.57
N THR A 85 -48.35 -3.49 46.95
CA THR A 85 -47.15 -3.62 46.10
C THR A 85 -47.39 -4.41 44.83
N TYR A 86 -48.29 -5.40 44.87
CA TYR A 86 -48.64 -6.12 43.66
C TYR A 86 -49.35 -5.22 42.66
N TRP A 87 -50.30 -4.37 43.11
CA TRP A 87 -50.92 -3.36 42.24
C TRP A 87 -49.91 -2.37 41.65
N LEU A 88 -48.97 -1.87 42.47
CA LEU A 88 -47.96 -0.89 42.03
C LEU A 88 -47.06 -1.41 40.90
N ILE A 89 -46.79 -2.72 40.85
CA ILE A 89 -46.05 -3.34 39.74
C ILE A 89 -46.80 -3.12 38.42
N PHE A 90 -48.10 -3.43 38.39
CA PHE A 90 -48.90 -3.32 37.18
C PHE A 90 -49.23 -1.86 36.83
N ASP A 91 -49.41 -0.98 37.83
CA ASP A 91 -49.54 0.46 37.59
C ASP A 91 -48.33 1.03 36.84
N ILE A 92 -47.10 0.60 37.20
CA ILE A 92 -45.89 0.96 36.45
C ILE A 92 -45.92 0.38 35.03
N LEU A 93 -46.28 -0.89 34.87
CA LEU A 93 -46.28 -1.56 33.56
C LEU A 93 -47.31 -0.95 32.60
N PHE A 94 -48.50 -0.60 33.08
CA PHE A 94 -49.51 0.04 32.24
C PHE A 94 -49.08 1.43 31.75
N LYS A 95 -48.20 2.14 32.47
CA LYS A 95 -47.63 3.42 32.03
C LYS A 95 -46.63 3.32 30.88
N PHE A 96 -46.22 2.10 30.49
CA PHE A 96 -45.38 1.91 29.32
C PHE A 96 -46.15 1.85 28.00
N PHE A 97 -47.47 1.69 28.03
CA PHE A 97 -48.27 1.73 26.80
C PHE A 97 -48.30 3.14 26.21
N GLY A 98 -47.88 3.27 24.95
CA GLY A 98 -47.82 4.54 24.21
C GLY A 98 -47.74 4.33 22.69
N GLU A 99 -47.20 5.31 21.97
CA GLU A 99 -47.15 5.26 20.49
C GLU A 99 -46.24 4.15 19.93
N ASN A 100 -45.23 3.72 20.69
CA ASN A 100 -44.27 2.73 20.22
C ASN A 100 -44.76 1.29 20.43
N LYS A 101 -45.11 0.62 19.33
CA LYS A 101 -45.63 -0.76 19.32
C LYS A 101 -44.70 -1.78 19.99
N GLU A 102 -43.38 -1.67 19.83
CA GLU A 102 -42.45 -2.65 20.41
C GLU A 102 -42.39 -2.58 21.94
N ILE A 103 -42.41 -1.36 22.47
CA ILE A 103 -42.49 -1.13 23.92
C ILE A 103 -43.80 -1.72 24.46
N ASN A 104 -44.91 -1.54 23.72
CA ASN A 104 -46.22 -2.07 24.10
C ASN A 104 -46.22 -3.61 24.15
N ILE A 105 -45.68 -4.28 23.12
CA ILE A 105 -45.57 -5.75 23.09
C ILE A 105 -44.71 -6.23 24.25
N LYS A 106 -43.57 -5.57 24.49
CA LYS A 106 -42.68 -5.94 25.59
C LYS A 106 -43.37 -5.75 26.94
N ALA A 107 -44.08 -4.64 27.15
CA ALA A 107 -44.86 -4.40 28.36
C ALA A 107 -45.94 -5.47 28.57
N SER A 108 -46.69 -5.84 27.51
CA SER A 108 -47.63 -6.97 27.54
C SER A 108 -46.96 -8.30 27.92
N GLU A 109 -45.77 -8.58 27.40
CA GLU A 109 -44.97 -9.77 27.76
C GLU A 109 -44.58 -9.75 29.25
N VAL A 110 -44.10 -8.61 29.76
CA VAL A 110 -43.73 -8.47 31.17
C VAL A 110 -44.95 -8.68 32.08
N ILE A 111 -46.09 -8.04 31.76
CA ILE A 111 -47.37 -8.21 32.48
C ILE A 111 -47.76 -9.68 32.53
N PHE A 112 -47.75 -10.38 31.39
CA PHE A 112 -48.07 -11.80 31.35
C PHE A 112 -47.09 -12.64 32.16
N SER A 113 -45.79 -12.39 32.04
CA SER A 113 -44.77 -13.18 32.74
C SER A 113 -44.90 -13.08 34.26
N ILE A 114 -45.27 -11.90 34.78
CA ILE A 114 -45.48 -11.68 36.22
C ILE A 114 -46.79 -12.33 36.67
N LEU A 115 -47.90 -12.18 35.92
CA LEU A 115 -49.16 -12.86 36.21
C LEU A 115 -48.98 -14.39 36.23
N ASP A 116 -48.28 -14.93 35.23
CA ASP A 116 -48.03 -16.36 35.13
C ASP A 116 -47.14 -16.85 36.28
N LYS A 117 -46.06 -16.10 36.59
CA LYS A 117 -45.17 -16.43 37.70
C LYS A 117 -45.87 -16.35 39.06
N THR A 118 -46.83 -15.43 39.22
CA THR A 118 -47.60 -15.37 40.47
C THR A 118 -48.42 -16.63 40.70
N LEU A 119 -49.12 -17.13 39.69
CA LEU A 119 -49.92 -18.35 39.81
C LEU A 119 -49.06 -19.61 40.04
N GLU A 120 -47.78 -19.58 39.66
CA GLU A 120 -46.84 -20.66 39.96
C GLU A 120 -46.25 -20.61 41.37
N THR A 121 -46.09 -19.42 41.93
CA THR A 121 -45.34 -19.20 43.19
C THR A 121 -46.23 -19.01 44.41
N ILE A 122 -47.50 -18.65 44.21
CA ILE A 122 -48.41 -18.33 45.32
C ILE A 122 -49.18 -19.56 45.81
N ASN A 123 -49.29 -19.70 47.13
CA ASN A 123 -50.12 -20.74 47.77
C ASN A 123 -51.60 -20.33 47.76
N LYS A 124 -52.50 -21.33 47.88
CA LYS A 124 -53.96 -21.10 47.84
C LYS A 124 -54.46 -20.06 48.86
N GLU A 125 -53.96 -20.11 50.10
CA GLU A 125 -54.33 -19.18 51.17
C GLU A 125 -53.92 -17.73 50.83
N ASN A 126 -52.67 -17.53 50.40
CA ASN A 126 -52.15 -16.21 50.01
C ASN A 126 -52.82 -15.65 48.75
N PHE A 127 -53.33 -16.51 47.85
CA PHE A 127 -54.05 -16.06 46.65
C PHE A 127 -55.37 -15.37 47.00
N SER A 128 -56.12 -15.89 47.98
CA SER A 128 -57.39 -15.28 48.42
C SER A 128 -57.24 -13.83 48.87
N GLU A 129 -56.07 -13.46 49.42
CA GLU A 129 -55.79 -12.10 49.86
C GLU A 129 -55.57 -11.11 48.70
N ILE A 130 -54.97 -11.57 47.59
CA ILE A 130 -54.67 -10.74 46.41
C ILE A 130 -55.71 -10.88 45.30
N GLU A 131 -56.66 -11.81 45.43
CA GLU A 131 -57.67 -12.16 44.42
C GLU A 131 -58.42 -10.93 43.89
N ILE A 132 -58.79 -10.00 44.77
CA ILE A 132 -59.48 -8.75 44.42
C ILE A 132 -58.61 -7.90 43.48
N ILE A 133 -57.32 -7.76 43.79
CA ILE A 133 -56.39 -6.95 42.98
C ILE A 133 -56.07 -7.65 41.67
N PHE A 134 -55.88 -8.96 41.71
CA PHE A 134 -55.69 -9.78 40.53
C PHE A 134 -56.87 -9.61 39.55
N ARG A 135 -58.12 -9.60 40.07
CA ARG A 135 -59.31 -9.29 39.29
C ARG A 135 -59.26 -7.90 38.67
N GLU A 136 -58.91 -6.86 39.44
CA GLU A 136 -58.84 -5.49 38.90
C GLU A 136 -57.75 -5.35 37.83
N ILE A 137 -56.62 -6.07 37.95
CA ILE A 137 -55.58 -6.11 36.90
C ILE A 137 -56.12 -6.77 35.63
N LEU A 138 -56.80 -7.92 35.73
CA LEU A 138 -57.43 -8.56 34.57
C LEU A 138 -58.50 -7.66 33.94
N LYS A 139 -59.27 -6.95 34.77
CA LYS A 139 -60.28 -5.98 34.31
C LYS A 139 -59.63 -4.78 33.61
N ALA A 140 -58.47 -4.31 34.09
CA ALA A 140 -57.70 -3.27 33.41
C ALA A 140 -57.24 -3.73 32.03
N ILE A 141 -56.74 -4.97 31.90
CA ILE A 141 -56.40 -5.58 30.60
C ILE A 141 -57.65 -5.68 29.72
N LEU A 142 -58.76 -6.18 30.27
CA LEU A 142 -60.05 -6.32 29.57
C LEU A 142 -60.61 -4.98 29.06
N ASN A 143 -60.22 -3.85 29.65
CA ASN A 143 -60.70 -2.52 29.24
C ASN A 143 -59.70 -1.76 28.35
N LEU A 144 -58.55 -2.35 28.01
CA LEU A 144 -57.61 -1.71 27.10
C LEU A 144 -58.22 -1.49 25.70
N PRO A 145 -57.88 -0.39 25.00
CA PRO A 145 -58.19 -0.22 23.58
C PRO A 145 -57.70 -1.42 22.73
N ASN A 146 -58.41 -1.74 21.63
CA ASN A 146 -58.08 -2.89 20.78
C ASN A 146 -56.59 -2.91 20.36
N HIS A 147 -56.04 -1.79 19.91
CA HIS A 147 -54.63 -1.72 19.47
C HIS A 147 -53.61 -2.04 20.57
N TYR A 148 -53.93 -1.84 21.85
CA TYR A 148 -53.07 -2.26 22.97
C TYR A 148 -53.34 -3.71 23.37
N PHE A 149 -54.61 -4.12 23.38
CA PHE A 149 -55.00 -5.49 23.69
C PHE A 149 -54.39 -6.49 22.70
N LEU A 150 -54.33 -6.16 21.41
CA LEU A 150 -53.73 -7.01 20.39
C LEU A 150 -52.24 -7.33 20.65
N ASN A 151 -51.50 -6.44 21.33
CA ASN A 151 -50.10 -6.71 21.67
C ASN A 151 -49.93 -7.88 22.66
N PHE A 152 -50.98 -8.22 23.43
CA PHE A 152 -50.99 -9.41 24.28
C PHE A 152 -51.06 -10.71 23.45
N LEU A 153 -51.62 -10.65 22.24
CA LEU A 153 -51.73 -11.81 21.34
C LEU A 153 -50.46 -12.04 20.49
N GLU A 154 -49.52 -11.09 20.46
CA GLU A 154 -48.24 -11.19 19.75
C GLU A 154 -47.11 -11.80 20.63
N ASN A 155 -47.45 -12.54 21.70
CA ASN A 155 -46.52 -13.12 22.67
C ASN A 155 -46.73 -14.64 22.87
N TYR A 156 -45.73 -15.34 23.42
CA TYR A 156 -45.79 -16.78 23.73
C TYR A 156 -46.63 -17.14 24.98
N TYR A 157 -47.24 -16.14 25.62
CA TYR A 157 -48.20 -16.32 26.72
C TYR A 157 -49.62 -16.26 26.18
N SER A 158 -50.55 -16.98 26.80
CA SER A 158 -51.96 -16.93 26.42
C SER A 158 -52.90 -16.83 27.61
N PHE A 159 -54.00 -16.12 27.40
CA PHE A 159 -55.04 -15.97 28.43
C PHE A 159 -55.71 -17.31 28.74
N LYS A 160 -55.83 -18.23 27.78
CA LYS A 160 -56.29 -19.61 27.98
C LYS A 160 -55.39 -20.37 28.97
N ARG A 161 -54.06 -20.28 28.82
CA ARG A 161 -53.12 -20.90 29.77
C ARG A 161 -53.23 -20.28 31.16
N LEU A 162 -53.34 -18.96 31.24
CA LEU A 162 -53.53 -18.24 32.51
C LEU A 162 -54.83 -18.68 33.19
N ALA A 163 -55.94 -18.73 32.46
CA ALA A 163 -57.23 -19.21 32.94
C ALA A 163 -57.18 -20.68 33.40
N LYS A 164 -56.50 -21.55 32.66
CA LYS A 164 -56.29 -22.96 33.05
C LYS A 164 -55.44 -23.11 34.33
N LYS A 165 -54.51 -22.19 34.60
CA LYS A 165 -53.80 -22.16 35.89
C LYS A 165 -54.71 -21.64 37.01
N LEU A 166 -55.56 -20.64 36.72
CA LEU A 166 -56.53 -20.08 37.68
C LEU A 166 -57.57 -21.11 38.14
N THR A 167 -58.03 -22.03 37.28
CA THR A 167 -58.99 -23.08 37.66
C THR A 167 -58.46 -24.08 38.70
N LYS A 168 -57.16 -24.05 39.02
CA LYS A 168 -56.57 -24.83 40.13
C LYS A 168 -56.81 -24.20 41.51
N PHE A 169 -57.27 -22.95 41.54
CA PHE A 169 -57.61 -22.20 42.75
C PHE A 169 -59.14 -22.11 42.87
N GLU A 170 -59.64 -22.00 44.11
CA GLU A 170 -61.06 -21.67 44.34
C GLU A 170 -61.23 -20.17 44.13
N ILE A 171 -61.78 -19.78 42.98
CA ILE A 171 -61.99 -18.38 42.59
C ILE A 171 -63.43 -17.95 42.81
N ASN A 172 -63.63 -16.70 43.22
CA ASN A 172 -64.96 -16.12 43.37
C ASN A 172 -65.60 -15.83 42.02
N LYS A 173 -66.94 -15.91 41.97
CA LYS A 173 -67.76 -15.67 40.77
C LYS A 173 -67.44 -14.35 40.03
N PRO A 174 -67.13 -13.21 40.71
CA PRO A 174 -66.72 -11.99 40.00
C PRO A 174 -65.38 -12.10 39.26
N LEU A 175 -64.39 -12.82 39.81
CA LEU A 175 -63.11 -13.05 39.12
C LEU A 175 -63.31 -14.03 37.96
N GLU A 176 -64.16 -15.04 38.16
CA GLU A 176 -64.55 -15.99 37.12
C GLU A 176 -65.21 -15.30 35.91
N ASN A 177 -66.11 -14.34 36.15
CA ASN A 177 -66.75 -13.56 35.10
C ASN A 177 -65.74 -12.70 34.30
N VAL A 178 -64.86 -11.96 34.99
CA VAL A 178 -63.84 -11.13 34.33
C VAL A 178 -62.88 -11.99 33.49
N CYS A 179 -62.52 -13.18 33.99
CA CYS A 179 -61.69 -14.11 33.23
C CYS A 179 -62.41 -14.64 31.99
N SER A 180 -63.70 -14.98 32.12
CA SER A 180 -64.54 -15.41 30.99
C SER A 180 -64.67 -14.34 29.91
N ASP A 181 -64.95 -13.09 30.31
CA ASP A 181 -65.07 -11.95 29.38
C ASP A 181 -63.75 -11.67 28.66
N LEU A 182 -62.63 -11.79 29.38
CA LEU A 182 -61.31 -11.60 28.83
C LEU A 182 -60.92 -12.72 27.85
N LEU A 183 -61.27 -13.98 28.14
CA LEU A 183 -61.12 -15.08 27.19
C LEU A 183 -61.97 -14.85 25.94
N LYS A 184 -63.27 -14.54 26.09
CA LYS A 184 -64.16 -14.24 24.96
C LYS A 184 -63.62 -13.13 24.08
N ARG A 185 -63.20 -12.01 24.69
CA ARG A 185 -62.59 -10.89 23.95
C ARG A 185 -61.31 -11.32 23.21
N SER A 186 -60.46 -12.12 23.87
CA SER A 186 -59.23 -12.63 23.24
C SER A 186 -59.50 -13.55 22.06
N PHE A 187 -60.48 -14.45 22.16
CA PHE A 187 -60.87 -15.37 21.09
C PHE A 187 -61.52 -14.63 19.93
N ILE A 188 -62.49 -13.75 20.19
CA ILE A 188 -63.17 -12.97 19.14
C ILE A 188 -62.15 -12.16 18.34
N LEU A 189 -61.26 -11.41 19.01
CA LEU A 189 -60.23 -10.62 18.31
C LEU A 189 -59.24 -11.51 17.55
N THR A 190 -58.88 -12.68 18.10
CA THR A 190 -58.03 -13.64 17.39
C THR A 190 -58.74 -14.14 16.13
N TYR A 191 -59.98 -14.58 16.22
CA TYR A 191 -60.72 -15.13 15.10
C TYR A 191 -61.04 -14.09 14.04
N GLU A 192 -61.40 -12.85 14.41
CA GLU A 192 -61.59 -11.74 13.46
C GLU A 192 -60.30 -11.43 12.67
N LEU A 193 -59.12 -11.56 13.29
CA LEU A 193 -57.84 -11.37 12.61
C LEU A 193 -57.50 -12.54 11.68
N TRP A 194 -57.74 -13.78 12.11
CA TRP A 194 -57.48 -14.97 11.31
C TRP A 194 -58.45 -15.07 10.13
N GLU A 195 -59.72 -14.71 10.32
CA GLU A 195 -60.71 -14.60 9.24
C GLU A 195 -60.29 -13.58 8.17
N ASN A 196 -59.83 -12.40 8.60
CA ASN A 196 -59.31 -11.38 7.68
C ASN A 196 -58.00 -11.80 7.00
N PHE A 197 -57.17 -12.60 7.67
CA PHE A 197 -55.94 -13.16 7.10
C PHE A 197 -56.23 -14.20 6.01
N ILE A 198 -57.27 -15.03 6.19
CA ILE A 198 -57.67 -16.05 5.21
C ILE A 198 -58.37 -15.43 4.00
N LYS A 199 -59.19 -14.40 4.23
CA LYS A 199 -59.88 -13.65 3.15
C LYS A 199 -58.87 -12.93 2.25
N GLY A 200 -58.69 -13.40 1.02
CA GLY A 200 -57.81 -12.79 0.01
C GLY A 200 -56.98 -13.80 -0.78
N GLU A 201 -55.75 -13.43 -1.14
CA GLU A 201 -54.81 -14.24 -1.96
C GLU A 201 -54.49 -15.62 -1.38
N ILE A 202 -54.57 -15.79 -0.05
CA ILE A 202 -54.30 -17.07 0.62
C ILE A 202 -55.38 -18.10 0.28
N GLU A 203 -56.63 -17.67 0.14
CA GLU A 203 -57.76 -18.54 -0.25
C GLU A 203 -57.58 -19.08 -1.68
N GLU A 204 -56.98 -18.28 -2.58
CA GLU A 204 -56.65 -18.71 -3.95
C GLU A 204 -55.54 -19.76 -3.95
N TYR A 205 -54.45 -19.53 -3.21
CA TYR A 205 -53.36 -20.51 -3.09
C TYR A 205 -53.79 -21.82 -2.42
N LEU A 206 -54.71 -21.76 -1.45
CA LEU A 206 -55.25 -22.94 -0.77
C LEU A 206 -56.20 -23.77 -1.65
N LYS A 207 -56.92 -23.15 -2.58
CA LYS A 207 -57.81 -23.86 -3.53
C LYS A 207 -57.02 -24.74 -4.51
N GLU A 208 -55.80 -24.34 -4.86
CA GLU A 208 -54.90 -25.12 -5.73
C GLU A 208 -54.25 -26.33 -5.03
N LEU A 209 -54.32 -26.42 -3.69
CA LEU A 209 -53.63 -27.43 -2.87
C LEU A 209 -54.38 -28.78 -2.69
N ASN A 210 -55.50 -29.01 -3.40
CA ASN A 210 -56.37 -30.19 -3.35
C ASN A 210 -57.01 -30.48 -1.96
N PRO A 211 -58.33 -30.31 -1.78
CA PRO A 211 -58.94 -30.05 -0.47
C PRO A 211 -59.56 -31.29 0.19
N GLN A 212 -58.85 -32.43 0.22
CA GLN A 212 -59.35 -33.60 0.98
C GLN A 212 -58.96 -33.55 2.47
N GLU A 213 -58.00 -32.70 2.86
CA GLU A 213 -57.59 -32.50 4.25
C GLU A 213 -57.28 -31.02 4.57
N THR A 214 -58.04 -30.05 4.05
CA THR A 214 -57.91 -28.67 4.53
C THR A 214 -58.48 -28.60 5.95
N GLN A 215 -57.59 -28.62 6.93
CA GLN A 215 -57.91 -28.37 8.33
C GLN A 215 -58.81 -27.13 8.45
N LEU A 216 -59.86 -27.21 9.28
CA LEU A 216 -60.89 -26.19 9.49
C LEU A 216 -60.35 -24.75 9.69
N ILE A 217 -59.10 -24.62 10.13
CA ILE A 217 -58.37 -23.35 10.34
C ILE A 217 -58.10 -22.51 9.07
N PHE A 218 -58.42 -23.02 7.88
CA PHE A 218 -58.25 -22.31 6.61
C PHE A 218 -59.58 -21.96 5.93
N ASP A 219 -60.70 -22.19 6.60
CA ASP A 219 -62.02 -21.82 6.14
C ASP A 219 -62.50 -20.56 6.89
N SER A 220 -62.80 -19.49 6.16
CA SER A 220 -63.33 -18.25 6.76
C SER A 220 -64.68 -18.48 7.46
N SER A 221 -65.47 -19.46 6.99
CA SER A 221 -66.76 -19.83 7.58
C SER A 221 -66.62 -20.49 8.95
N TYR A 222 -65.50 -21.19 9.21
CA TYR A 222 -65.17 -21.77 10.51
C TYR A 222 -64.94 -20.71 11.58
N PHE A 223 -64.18 -19.65 11.27
CA PHE A 223 -64.00 -18.54 12.23
C PHE A 223 -65.30 -17.75 12.43
N THR A 224 -66.09 -17.59 11.37
CA THR A 224 -67.40 -16.93 11.46
C THR A 224 -68.34 -17.68 12.41
N SER A 225 -68.40 -19.01 12.34
CA SER A 225 -69.24 -19.82 13.23
C SER A 225 -68.78 -19.77 14.68
N LEU A 226 -67.46 -19.84 14.93
CA LEU A 226 -66.89 -19.69 16.28
C LEU A 226 -67.14 -18.30 16.88
N ILE A 227 -67.09 -17.24 16.08
CA ILE A 227 -67.42 -15.87 16.52
C ILE A 227 -68.89 -15.78 16.90
N CYS A 228 -69.81 -16.35 16.10
CA CYS A 228 -71.24 -16.39 16.42
C CYS A 228 -71.50 -17.17 17.71
N GLU A 229 -70.90 -18.34 17.88
CA GLU A 229 -71.03 -19.17 19.09
C GLU A 229 -70.58 -18.42 20.36
N LEU A 230 -69.46 -17.68 20.29
CA LEU A 230 -68.95 -16.88 21.41
C LEU A 230 -69.81 -15.64 21.74
N LYS A 231 -70.51 -15.09 20.73
CA LYS A 231 -71.38 -13.89 20.88
C LYS A 231 -72.79 -14.26 21.34
N GLU A 232 -73.33 -15.39 20.93
CA GLU A 232 -74.73 -15.80 21.19
C GLU A 232 -74.90 -16.65 22.46
N ASN A 233 -73.89 -17.43 22.87
CA ASN A 233 -74.00 -18.35 24.01
C ASN A 233 -73.34 -17.83 25.31
N SER A 234 -74.00 -18.05 26.44
CA SER A 234 -73.46 -17.79 27.78
C SER A 234 -72.61 -18.97 28.28
N LEU A 235 -71.38 -19.08 27.77
CA LEU A 235 -70.43 -20.15 28.10
C LEU A 235 -69.73 -19.94 29.46
N ASN A 236 -69.51 -21.03 30.20
CA ASN A 236 -68.70 -21.03 31.44
C ASN A 236 -67.18 -21.13 31.14
N ILE A 237 -66.31 -20.92 32.14
CA ILE A 237 -64.84 -21.01 31.91
C ILE A 237 -64.41 -22.37 31.36
N LYS A 238 -65.02 -23.48 31.80
CA LYS A 238 -64.62 -24.82 31.35
C LYS A 238 -64.92 -25.01 29.86
N GLU A 239 -66.08 -24.55 29.40
CA GLU A 239 -66.49 -24.54 27.98
C GLU A 239 -65.59 -23.59 27.16
N LEU A 240 -65.27 -22.40 27.68
CA LEU A 240 -64.37 -21.46 26.99
C LEU A 240 -62.94 -22.00 26.83
N LEU A 241 -62.48 -22.87 27.74
CA LEU A 241 -61.15 -23.50 27.64
C LEU A 241 -61.08 -24.57 26.52
N GLU A 242 -62.19 -24.98 25.92
CA GLU A 242 -62.20 -25.93 24.80
C GLU A 242 -61.90 -25.24 23.46
N PHE A 243 -62.15 -23.92 23.35
CA PHE A 243 -61.89 -23.12 22.15
C PHE A 243 -60.38 -22.95 21.87
N PRO A 244 -59.94 -22.94 20.59
CA PRO A 244 -58.53 -22.75 20.22
C PRO A 244 -58.07 -21.31 20.48
N ASP A 245 -56.97 -21.14 21.23
CA ASP A 245 -56.35 -19.81 21.38
C ASP A 245 -55.38 -19.50 20.22
N HIS A 246 -54.77 -18.31 20.25
CA HIS A 246 -53.83 -17.90 19.19
C HIS A 246 -52.59 -18.82 19.09
N LEU A 247 -52.17 -19.47 20.19
CA LEU A 247 -51.04 -20.42 20.18
C LEU A 247 -51.46 -21.78 19.62
N ASP A 248 -52.68 -22.23 19.89
CA ASP A 248 -53.27 -23.44 19.31
C ASP A 248 -53.42 -23.29 17.79
N LEU A 249 -53.90 -22.13 17.32
CA LEU A 249 -53.99 -21.83 15.89
C LEU A 249 -52.61 -21.75 15.22
N LEU A 250 -51.62 -21.13 15.88
CA LEU A 250 -50.24 -21.12 15.40
C LEU A 250 -49.65 -22.53 15.33
N LYS A 251 -49.95 -23.40 16.30
CA LYS A 251 -49.51 -24.79 16.28
C LYS A 251 -50.13 -25.55 15.10
N ASN A 252 -51.44 -25.43 14.88
CA ASN A 252 -52.09 -26.10 13.77
C ASN A 252 -51.55 -25.59 12.41
N LEU A 253 -51.26 -24.30 12.29
CA LEU A 253 -50.60 -23.74 11.11
C LEU A 253 -49.19 -24.34 10.90
N LYS A 254 -48.40 -24.53 11.97
CA LYS A 254 -47.10 -25.20 11.87
C LYS A 254 -47.24 -26.65 11.43
N ASP A 255 -48.18 -27.38 12.02
CA ASP A 255 -48.44 -28.79 11.67
C ASP A 255 -48.88 -28.90 10.20
N PHE A 256 -49.67 -27.94 9.70
CA PHE A 256 -50.05 -27.86 8.29
C PHE A 256 -48.87 -27.55 7.36
N ILE A 257 -48.00 -26.60 7.72
CA ILE A 257 -46.79 -26.30 6.92
C ILE A 257 -45.87 -27.52 6.86
N ALA A 258 -45.68 -28.21 8.00
CA ALA A 258 -44.91 -29.44 8.04
C ALA A 258 -45.53 -30.55 7.16
N TYR A 259 -46.85 -30.69 7.18
CA TYR A 259 -47.57 -31.60 6.28
C TYR A 259 -47.36 -31.24 4.81
N ILE A 260 -47.56 -29.98 4.41
CA ILE A 260 -47.30 -29.50 3.05
C ILE A 260 -45.87 -29.81 2.60
N ASN A 261 -44.90 -29.62 3.50
CA ASN A 261 -43.49 -29.89 3.22
C ASN A 261 -43.18 -31.38 3.11
N SER A 262 -44.01 -32.26 3.69
CA SER A 262 -43.87 -33.72 3.61
C SER A 262 -44.49 -34.37 2.36
N LEU A 263 -45.35 -33.64 1.62
CA LEU A 263 -45.98 -34.15 0.40
C LEU A 263 -44.96 -34.35 -0.73
N GLU A 264 -44.88 -35.57 -1.27
CA GLU A 264 -43.97 -35.97 -2.37
C GLU A 264 -44.24 -35.20 -3.69
N ASP A 265 -43.19 -35.13 -4.53
CA ASP A 265 -43.20 -34.47 -5.84
C ASP A 265 -44.32 -34.98 -6.75
N GLY A 266 -45.27 -34.08 -7.09
CA GLY A 266 -46.35 -34.33 -8.05
C GLY A 266 -47.75 -33.91 -7.59
N SER A 267 -47.96 -33.69 -6.30
CA SER A 267 -49.27 -33.31 -5.74
C SER A 267 -49.51 -31.79 -5.65
N VAL A 268 -48.44 -31.01 -5.48
CA VAL A 268 -48.47 -29.54 -5.28
C VAL A 268 -47.22 -28.91 -5.90
N SER A 269 -47.36 -27.79 -6.62
CA SER A 269 -46.18 -27.03 -7.10
C SER A 269 -45.43 -26.38 -5.94
N GLU A 270 -44.12 -26.65 -5.81
CA GLU A 270 -43.22 -25.97 -4.86
C GLU A 270 -43.25 -24.43 -4.99
N GLU A 271 -43.61 -23.89 -6.16
CA GLU A 271 -43.78 -22.44 -6.39
C GLU A 271 -44.97 -21.88 -5.57
N ILE A 272 -46.09 -22.60 -5.53
CA ILE A 272 -47.27 -22.23 -4.74
C ILE A 272 -46.93 -22.30 -3.25
N LYS A 273 -46.16 -23.32 -2.83
CA LYS A 273 -45.65 -23.42 -1.44
C LYS A 273 -44.83 -22.18 -1.06
N LEU A 274 -43.93 -21.72 -1.94
CA LEU A 274 -43.14 -20.52 -1.72
C LEU A 274 -43.97 -19.24 -1.64
N LEU A 275 -44.92 -19.05 -2.56
CA LEU A 275 -45.80 -17.88 -2.58
C LEU A 275 -46.63 -17.79 -1.30
N LEU A 276 -47.15 -18.93 -0.83
CA LEU A 276 -47.84 -19.05 0.45
C LEU A 276 -46.93 -18.62 1.60
N LEU A 277 -45.73 -19.21 1.72
CA LEU A 277 -44.79 -18.90 2.81
C LEU A 277 -44.34 -17.43 2.81
N PHE A 278 -44.10 -16.82 1.64
CA PHE A 278 -43.80 -15.39 1.56
C PHE A 278 -44.94 -14.55 2.16
N LYS A 279 -46.19 -14.90 1.87
CA LYS A 279 -47.35 -14.19 2.44
C LYS A 279 -47.44 -14.38 3.95
N LEU A 280 -47.13 -15.56 4.47
CA LEU A 280 -47.09 -15.82 5.91
C LEU A 280 -46.04 -14.94 6.62
N ILE A 281 -44.86 -14.75 6.02
CA ILE A 281 -43.78 -13.89 6.58
C ILE A 281 -44.16 -12.40 6.55
N GLU A 282 -44.92 -11.98 5.53
CA GLU A 282 -45.41 -10.59 5.43
C GLU A 282 -46.53 -10.28 6.43
N THR A 283 -47.23 -11.31 6.93
CA THR A 283 -48.37 -11.17 7.83
C THR A 283 -47.93 -10.80 9.27
N PRO A 284 -48.32 -9.64 9.81
CA PRO A 284 -47.85 -9.19 11.13
C PRO A 284 -48.20 -10.10 12.31
N ILE A 285 -49.37 -10.74 12.32
CA ILE A 285 -49.82 -11.59 13.45
C ILE A 285 -48.96 -12.85 13.63
N LEU A 286 -48.28 -13.29 12.57
CA LEU A 286 -47.43 -14.47 12.57
C LEU A 286 -45.99 -14.18 13.02
N ARG A 287 -45.73 -13.02 13.65
CA ARG A 287 -44.39 -12.58 14.06
C ARG A 287 -43.62 -13.65 14.85
N LEU A 288 -44.32 -14.41 15.71
CA LEU A 288 -43.76 -15.46 16.55
C LEU A 288 -43.14 -16.64 15.77
N ILE A 289 -43.51 -16.80 14.50
CA ILE A 289 -43.04 -17.89 13.64
C ILE A 289 -42.26 -17.39 12.41
N HIS A 290 -42.11 -16.07 12.24
CA HIS A 290 -41.43 -15.50 11.06
C HIS A 290 -40.01 -16.02 10.87
N GLU A 291 -39.25 -16.21 11.94
CA GLU A 291 -37.89 -16.75 11.83
C GLU A 291 -37.87 -18.20 11.33
N GLU A 292 -38.77 -19.04 11.85
CA GLU A 292 -38.94 -20.43 11.40
C GLU A 292 -39.39 -20.46 9.93
N LEU A 293 -40.38 -19.64 9.55
CA LEU A 293 -40.86 -19.54 8.17
C LEU A 293 -39.74 -19.11 7.20
N ILE A 294 -38.85 -18.20 7.60
CA ILE A 294 -37.70 -17.81 6.78
C ILE A 294 -36.76 -19.01 6.55
N ARG A 295 -36.57 -19.87 7.56
CA ARG A 295 -35.75 -21.08 7.43
C ARG A 295 -36.42 -22.11 6.52
N GLU A 296 -37.73 -22.30 6.63
CA GLU A 296 -38.52 -23.18 5.73
C GLU A 296 -38.44 -22.69 4.27
N VAL A 297 -38.65 -21.39 4.03
CA VAL A 297 -38.50 -20.78 2.70
C VAL A 297 -37.09 -21.03 2.14
N ASN A 298 -36.06 -20.90 2.98
CA ASN A 298 -34.68 -21.17 2.57
C ASN A 298 -34.48 -22.64 2.16
N GLN A 299 -35.06 -23.59 2.89
CA GLN A 299 -34.97 -25.01 2.55
C GLN A 299 -35.67 -25.34 1.22
N ILE A 300 -36.88 -24.83 1.00
CA ILE A 300 -37.64 -25.05 -0.24
C ILE A 300 -36.98 -24.34 -1.44
N LEU A 301 -36.42 -23.14 -1.25
CA LEU A 301 -35.64 -22.48 -2.30
C LEU A 301 -34.43 -23.32 -2.70
N ILE A 302 -33.72 -23.92 -1.73
CA ILE A 302 -32.57 -24.79 -2.02
C ILE A 302 -33.02 -26.05 -2.76
N SER A 303 -34.11 -26.72 -2.34
CA SER A 303 -34.64 -27.89 -3.05
C SER A 303 -35.00 -27.54 -4.50
N LEU A 304 -35.66 -26.41 -4.73
CA LEU A 304 -36.01 -25.91 -6.06
C LEU A 304 -34.79 -25.58 -6.93
N ILE A 305 -33.75 -25.00 -6.34
CA ILE A 305 -32.50 -24.72 -7.03
C ILE A 305 -31.84 -26.03 -7.48
N GLU A 306 -31.89 -27.07 -6.64
CA GLU A 306 -31.29 -28.38 -6.90
C GLU A 306 -32.11 -29.29 -7.84
N SER A 307 -33.44 -29.23 -7.80
CA SER A 307 -34.34 -30.22 -8.42
C SER A 307 -34.89 -29.87 -9.82
N LYS A 308 -35.06 -28.57 -10.18
CA LYS A 308 -35.86 -28.15 -11.38
C LYS A 308 -35.16 -27.26 -12.42
N SER A 309 -35.74 -27.24 -13.63
CA SER A 309 -35.38 -26.37 -14.76
C SER A 309 -36.08 -25.00 -14.75
N ILE A 310 -35.34 -23.96 -14.33
CA ILE A 310 -35.16 -22.59 -14.87
C ILE A 310 -36.37 -21.78 -15.40
N HIS A 311 -37.55 -21.80 -14.77
CA HIS A 311 -38.51 -20.70 -14.97
C HIS A 311 -38.79 -19.97 -13.64
N ASN A 312 -38.64 -18.65 -13.62
CA ASN A 312 -38.95 -17.72 -12.52
C ASN A 312 -38.13 -17.81 -11.20
N LEU A 313 -37.03 -18.58 -11.15
CA LEU A 313 -36.17 -18.64 -9.95
C LEU A 313 -35.57 -17.27 -9.56
N ASP A 314 -35.25 -16.43 -10.54
CA ASP A 314 -34.74 -15.06 -10.31
C ASP A 314 -35.79 -14.16 -9.64
N GLU A 315 -37.05 -14.22 -10.04
CA GLU A 315 -38.14 -13.48 -9.40
C GLU A 315 -38.33 -13.89 -7.94
N PHE A 316 -38.33 -15.21 -7.66
CA PHE A 316 -38.43 -15.72 -6.29
C PHE A 316 -37.23 -15.32 -5.43
N LEU A 317 -36.02 -15.34 -5.98
CA LEU A 317 -34.80 -14.87 -5.30
C LEU A 317 -34.90 -13.38 -4.96
N ILE A 318 -35.24 -12.52 -5.94
CA ILE A 318 -35.37 -11.07 -5.72
C ILE A 318 -36.44 -10.79 -4.65
N LYS A 319 -37.59 -11.47 -4.72
CA LYS A 319 -38.66 -11.34 -3.71
C LYS A 319 -38.17 -11.77 -2.33
N PHE A 320 -37.47 -12.89 -2.21
CA PHE A 320 -36.95 -13.36 -0.93
C PHE A 320 -35.90 -12.42 -0.33
N PHE A 321 -34.94 -11.94 -1.13
CA PHE A 321 -33.94 -10.97 -0.67
C PHE A 321 -34.58 -9.66 -0.18
N LYS A 322 -35.66 -9.20 -0.83
CA LYS A 322 -36.45 -8.05 -0.37
C LYS A 322 -37.12 -8.30 0.98
N ILE A 323 -37.65 -9.51 1.21
CA ILE A 323 -38.23 -9.92 2.50
C ILE A 323 -37.16 -10.01 3.57
N LEU A 324 -36.03 -10.68 3.30
CA LEU A 324 -34.89 -10.77 4.20
C LEU A 324 -34.40 -9.38 4.61
N LYS A 325 -34.28 -8.45 3.65
CA LYS A 325 -33.84 -7.07 3.92
C LYS A 325 -34.78 -6.33 4.87
N LYS A 326 -36.11 -6.48 4.70
CA LYS A 326 -37.10 -5.89 5.62
C LYS A 326 -37.02 -6.49 7.03
N LYS A 327 -36.62 -7.76 7.15
CA LYS A 327 -36.56 -8.51 8.42
C LYS A 327 -35.17 -8.52 9.07
N LEU A 328 -34.18 -7.90 8.44
CA LEU A 328 -32.76 -7.88 8.85
C LEU A 328 -32.54 -7.39 10.28
N HIS A 329 -33.28 -6.36 10.70
CA HIS A 329 -33.17 -5.82 12.07
C HIS A 329 -33.66 -6.81 13.15
N PHE A 330 -34.57 -7.72 12.79
CA PHE A 330 -35.14 -8.69 13.71
C PHE A 330 -34.32 -9.98 13.75
N TYR A 331 -33.92 -10.50 12.59
CA TYR A 331 -33.29 -11.83 12.45
C TYR A 331 -32.00 -11.77 11.60
N PRO A 332 -30.97 -11.01 12.01
CA PRO A 332 -29.79 -10.78 11.18
C PRO A 332 -28.96 -12.04 10.93
N TRP A 333 -28.83 -12.90 11.94
CA TRP A 333 -28.08 -14.15 11.83
C TRP A 333 -28.73 -15.10 10.82
N THR A 334 -30.04 -15.35 10.97
CA THR A 334 -30.82 -16.20 10.08
C THR A 334 -30.81 -15.68 8.65
N ALA A 335 -30.94 -14.35 8.45
CA ALA A 335 -30.85 -13.77 7.11
C ALA A 335 -29.50 -14.03 6.43
N LEU A 336 -28.38 -13.86 7.15
CA LEU A 336 -27.03 -14.11 6.61
C LEU A 336 -26.78 -15.60 6.35
N GLU A 337 -27.33 -16.49 7.16
CA GLU A 337 -27.26 -17.93 6.94
C GLU A 337 -28.06 -18.35 5.69
N CYS A 338 -29.26 -17.81 5.49
CA CYS A 338 -30.04 -18.04 4.27
C CYS A 338 -29.27 -17.58 3.02
N ILE A 339 -28.67 -16.38 3.07
CA ILE A 339 -27.84 -15.86 1.96
C ILE A 339 -26.69 -16.82 1.64
N LYS A 340 -25.99 -17.32 2.66
CA LYS A 340 -24.90 -18.28 2.50
C LYS A 340 -25.38 -19.55 1.81
N ASN A 341 -26.45 -20.17 2.33
CA ASN A 341 -26.92 -21.46 1.86
C ASN A 341 -27.44 -21.38 0.41
N ILE A 342 -28.25 -20.36 0.10
CA ILE A 342 -28.72 -20.08 -1.27
C ILE A 342 -27.53 -19.82 -2.20
N GLY A 343 -26.56 -19.03 -1.73
CA GLY A 343 -25.39 -18.70 -2.55
C GLY A 343 -24.56 -19.91 -2.92
N ILE A 344 -24.33 -20.83 -1.99
CA ILE A 344 -23.64 -22.09 -2.24
C ILE A 344 -24.44 -22.99 -3.20
N ALA A 345 -25.76 -23.11 -3.00
CA ALA A 345 -26.62 -23.93 -3.85
C ALA A 345 -26.62 -23.47 -5.31
N ILE A 346 -26.76 -22.16 -5.57
CA ILE A 346 -26.75 -21.60 -6.94
C ILE A 346 -25.38 -21.79 -7.61
N LEU A 347 -24.29 -21.56 -6.89
CA LEU A 347 -22.93 -21.72 -7.45
C LEU A 347 -22.62 -23.17 -7.81
N ASN A 348 -23.14 -24.14 -7.05
CA ASN A 348 -22.99 -25.56 -7.36
C ASN A 348 -23.72 -25.97 -8.66
N LYS A 349 -24.82 -25.29 -9.01
CA LYS A 349 -25.57 -25.52 -10.27
C LYS A 349 -24.80 -25.09 -11.52
N LYS A 350 -23.78 -24.23 -11.36
CA LYS A 350 -22.94 -23.70 -12.45
C LYS A 350 -23.73 -22.90 -13.51
N GLU A 351 -24.78 -22.18 -13.09
CA GLU A 351 -25.53 -21.27 -13.97
C GLU A 351 -25.07 -19.81 -13.81
N VAL A 352 -24.55 -19.22 -14.89
CA VAL A 352 -23.93 -17.88 -14.88
C VAL A 352 -24.95 -16.77 -14.63
N TYR A 353 -26.13 -16.83 -15.28
CA TYR A 353 -27.17 -15.79 -15.14
C TYR A 353 -27.70 -15.69 -13.70
N LEU A 354 -28.11 -16.82 -13.11
CA LEU A 354 -28.57 -16.85 -11.71
C LEU A 354 -27.48 -16.43 -10.73
N THR A 355 -26.21 -16.75 -11.02
CA THR A 355 -25.08 -16.27 -10.23
C THR A 355 -24.95 -14.74 -10.27
N GLU A 356 -25.13 -14.11 -11.44
CA GLU A 356 -25.09 -12.65 -11.55
C GLU A 356 -26.27 -11.98 -10.82
N VAL A 357 -27.47 -12.54 -10.93
CA VAL A 357 -28.66 -12.09 -10.17
C VAL A 357 -28.39 -12.19 -8.66
N LEU A 358 -27.92 -13.34 -8.19
CA LEU A 358 -27.56 -13.56 -6.78
C LEU A 358 -26.54 -12.53 -6.28
N ILE A 359 -25.44 -12.33 -7.01
CA ILE A 359 -24.38 -11.39 -6.59
C ILE A 359 -24.94 -9.97 -6.49
N ASN A 360 -25.74 -9.55 -7.48
CA ASN A 360 -26.36 -8.22 -7.47
C ASN A 360 -27.30 -8.06 -6.26
N GLU A 361 -28.12 -9.07 -5.93
CA GLU A 361 -29.02 -9.02 -4.78
C GLU A 361 -28.28 -9.07 -3.44
N ILE A 362 -27.17 -9.81 -3.32
CA ILE A 362 -26.31 -9.79 -2.12
C ILE A 362 -25.69 -8.39 -1.92
N ILE A 363 -25.20 -7.75 -2.98
CA ILE A 363 -24.61 -6.41 -2.88
C ILE A 363 -25.69 -5.38 -2.50
N LYS A 364 -26.89 -5.45 -3.11
CA LYS A 364 -28.03 -4.58 -2.79
C LYS A 364 -28.62 -4.84 -1.40
N PHE A 365 -28.52 -6.06 -0.89
CA PHE A 365 -28.97 -6.43 0.47
C PHE A 365 -28.32 -5.52 1.50
N GLY A 366 -27.04 -5.22 1.31
CA GLY A 366 -26.27 -4.27 2.09
C GLY A 366 -25.26 -4.93 3.01
N PHE A 367 -24.33 -4.13 3.51
CA PHE A 367 -23.25 -4.57 4.37
C PHE A 367 -23.52 -4.20 5.82
N GLN A 368 -23.12 -5.07 6.77
CA GLN A 368 -23.16 -4.80 8.20
C GLN A 368 -21.87 -4.10 8.65
N PRO A 369 -21.87 -2.77 8.91
CA PRO A 369 -20.67 -2.05 9.32
C PRO A 369 -20.29 -2.39 10.76
N PRO A 370 -19.02 -2.14 11.17
CA PRO A 370 -18.53 -2.53 12.49
C PRO A 370 -19.17 -1.73 13.63
N GLN A 371 -19.66 -0.50 13.39
CA GLN A 371 -20.38 0.35 14.37
C GLN A 371 -19.70 0.41 15.75
N ILE A 372 -18.41 0.77 15.78
CA ILE A 372 -17.62 0.80 17.01
C ILE A 372 -18.07 1.97 17.91
N LYS A 373 -18.65 1.66 19.08
CA LYS A 373 -19.19 2.64 20.05
C LYS A 373 -18.36 2.74 21.33
N GLY A 374 -17.08 2.38 21.27
CA GLY A 374 -16.14 2.38 22.38
C GLY A 374 -16.05 1.04 23.12
N ILE A 375 -15.49 1.05 24.32
CA ILE A 375 -15.24 -0.16 25.13
C ILE A 375 -16.17 -0.15 26.34
N ASP A 376 -16.70 -1.32 26.72
CA ASP A 376 -17.56 -1.46 27.90
C ASP A 376 -16.77 -1.56 29.22
N VAL A 377 -17.50 -1.64 30.35
CA VAL A 377 -16.90 -1.74 31.69
C VAL A 377 -16.14 -3.08 31.88
N ASN A 378 -16.43 -4.07 31.03
CA ASN A 378 -15.79 -5.38 31.02
C ASN A 378 -14.64 -5.46 30.00
N TRP A 379 -14.15 -4.31 29.51
CA TRP A 379 -13.00 -4.23 28.60
C TRP A 379 -13.27 -4.81 27.20
N ARG A 380 -14.54 -4.96 26.82
CA ARG A 380 -14.94 -5.49 25.50
C ARG A 380 -15.29 -4.37 24.54
N ILE A 381 -14.87 -4.53 23.28
CA ILE A 381 -15.21 -3.59 22.21
C ILE A 381 -16.71 -3.71 21.90
N LYS A 382 -17.45 -2.60 22.05
CA LYS A 382 -18.86 -2.49 21.64
C LYS A 382 -18.91 -2.30 20.13
N GLN A 383 -19.16 -3.38 19.40
CA GLN A 383 -19.27 -3.41 17.94
C GLN A 383 -20.51 -4.18 17.49
N ASN A 384 -20.89 -4.03 16.22
CA ASN A 384 -21.93 -4.84 15.59
C ASN A 384 -21.52 -6.32 15.58
N PRO A 385 -22.23 -7.22 16.28
CA PRO A 385 -21.87 -8.63 16.34
C PRO A 385 -21.96 -9.33 14.97
N ASN A 386 -22.73 -8.78 14.03
CA ASN A 386 -22.95 -9.37 12.71
C ASN A 386 -21.94 -8.90 11.66
N HIS A 387 -21.06 -7.94 11.99
CA HIS A 387 -20.06 -7.43 11.04
C HIS A 387 -19.14 -8.55 10.54
N LEU A 388 -18.52 -9.29 11.47
CA LEU A 388 -17.61 -10.38 11.13
C LEU A 388 -18.34 -11.53 10.44
N LEU A 389 -19.56 -11.86 10.90
CA LEU A 389 -20.40 -12.89 10.29
C LEU A 389 -20.71 -12.55 8.83
N ASN A 390 -21.05 -11.30 8.54
CA ASN A 390 -21.34 -10.84 7.18
C ASN A 390 -20.12 -10.99 6.25
N ILE A 391 -18.92 -10.61 6.72
CA ILE A 391 -17.67 -10.82 5.97
C ILE A 391 -17.46 -12.31 5.69
N LYS A 392 -17.63 -13.17 6.70
CA LYS A 392 -17.48 -14.62 6.55
C LYS A 392 -18.49 -15.20 5.56
N THR A 393 -19.75 -14.80 5.62
CA THR A 393 -20.80 -15.23 4.69
C THR A 393 -20.43 -14.91 3.24
N TRP A 394 -20.01 -13.67 2.95
CA TRP A 394 -19.65 -13.28 1.58
C TRP A 394 -18.40 -14.02 1.09
N LEU A 395 -17.42 -14.24 1.99
CA LEU A 395 -16.23 -15.04 1.68
C LEU A 395 -16.56 -16.52 1.45
N ASP A 396 -17.47 -17.10 2.23
CA ASP A 396 -17.89 -18.50 2.07
C ASP A 396 -18.51 -18.73 0.69
N ILE A 397 -19.34 -17.80 0.22
CA ILE A 397 -19.91 -17.83 -1.14
C ILE A 397 -18.79 -17.66 -2.18
N PHE A 398 -17.92 -16.66 -2.00
CA PHE A 398 -16.80 -16.41 -2.92
C PHE A 398 -15.86 -17.62 -3.07
N LYS A 399 -15.56 -18.32 -1.97
CA LYS A 399 -14.64 -19.47 -1.93
C LYS A 399 -15.12 -20.65 -2.81
N VAL A 400 -16.41 -20.76 -3.09
CA VAL A 400 -16.97 -21.84 -3.94
C VAL A 400 -16.53 -21.67 -5.39
N ASN A 401 -16.69 -20.47 -5.97
CA ASN A 401 -16.26 -20.17 -7.33
C ASN A 401 -15.75 -18.70 -7.45
N PRO A 402 -14.48 -18.45 -7.09
CA PRO A 402 -13.87 -17.11 -7.12
C PRO A 402 -13.97 -16.38 -8.46
N GLU A 403 -13.92 -17.10 -9.59
CA GLU A 403 -13.93 -16.51 -10.93
C GLU A 403 -15.25 -15.80 -11.22
N TRP A 404 -16.37 -16.44 -10.89
CA TRP A 404 -17.70 -15.88 -11.14
C TRP A 404 -18.12 -14.87 -10.08
N CYS A 405 -17.54 -14.95 -8.88
CA CYS A 405 -17.84 -14.08 -7.75
C CYS A 405 -16.92 -12.84 -7.63
N SER A 406 -16.21 -12.45 -8.69
CA SER A 406 -15.32 -11.28 -8.65
C SER A 406 -16.02 -9.98 -8.22
N SER A 407 -17.23 -9.71 -8.72
CA SER A 407 -18.05 -8.55 -8.33
C SER A 407 -18.43 -8.59 -6.84
N LEU A 408 -18.68 -9.78 -6.27
CA LEU A 408 -18.99 -9.93 -4.85
C LEU A 408 -17.80 -9.54 -3.97
N LEU A 409 -16.59 -10.00 -4.33
CA LEU A 409 -15.37 -9.63 -3.61
C LEU A 409 -15.04 -8.14 -3.79
N ALA A 410 -15.24 -7.57 -4.98
CA ALA A 410 -15.09 -6.13 -5.21
C ALA A 410 -16.07 -5.32 -4.34
N GLY A 411 -17.32 -5.79 -4.18
CA GLY A 411 -18.30 -5.22 -3.26
C GLY A 411 -17.87 -5.31 -1.80
N LEU A 412 -17.29 -6.44 -1.39
CA LEU A 412 -16.74 -6.60 -0.05
C LEU A 412 -15.59 -5.62 0.19
N ILE A 413 -14.62 -5.54 -0.74
CA ILE A 413 -13.50 -4.59 -0.69
C ILE A 413 -14.01 -3.16 -0.54
N LEU A 414 -14.99 -2.77 -1.36
CA LEU A 414 -15.54 -1.42 -1.35
C LEU A 414 -16.21 -1.10 0.00
N ASN A 415 -17.03 -2.00 0.52
CA ASN A 415 -17.68 -1.82 1.82
C ASN A 415 -16.66 -1.75 2.97
N LEU A 416 -15.63 -2.61 2.97
CA LEU A 416 -14.58 -2.60 3.99
C LEU A 416 -13.72 -1.34 3.91
N LYS A 417 -13.45 -0.81 2.71
CA LYS A 417 -12.79 0.49 2.55
C LYS A 417 -13.65 1.61 3.11
N LEU A 418 -14.95 1.65 2.81
CA LEU A 418 -15.86 2.72 3.21
C LEU A 418 -16.18 2.74 4.71
N TYR A 419 -16.44 1.57 5.31
CA TYR A 419 -16.87 1.42 6.70
C TYR A 419 -15.75 1.02 7.68
N GLY A 420 -14.60 0.57 7.17
CA GLY A 420 -13.53 0.01 7.99
C GLY A 420 -13.77 -1.47 8.35
N VAL A 421 -12.78 -2.05 9.03
CA VAL A 421 -12.77 -3.47 9.43
C VAL A 421 -12.45 -3.56 10.91
N SER A 422 -13.25 -4.32 11.66
CA SER A 422 -12.99 -4.61 13.07
C SER A 422 -12.87 -6.12 13.28
N ILE A 423 -11.64 -6.59 13.50
CA ILE A 423 -11.30 -7.99 13.76
C ILE A 423 -10.47 -8.02 15.04
N LYS A 424 -10.89 -8.84 16.01
CA LYS A 424 -10.15 -9.09 17.24
C LYS A 424 -9.16 -10.22 17.02
N ASP A 425 -8.05 -10.22 17.75
CA ASP A 425 -7.09 -11.31 17.68
C ASP A 425 -7.70 -12.67 18.04
N THR A 426 -8.65 -12.66 18.98
CA THR A 426 -9.36 -13.85 19.45
C THR A 426 -10.37 -14.41 18.46
N ASP A 427 -10.71 -13.68 17.39
CA ASP A 427 -11.65 -14.13 16.36
C ASP A 427 -11.02 -15.18 15.42
N LEU A 428 -9.70 -15.34 15.46
CA LEU A 428 -8.91 -16.29 14.66
C LEU A 428 -9.19 -16.20 13.16
N PHE A 429 -9.35 -14.99 12.64
CA PHE A 429 -9.69 -14.74 11.23
C PHE A 429 -8.59 -15.18 10.25
N GLN A 430 -7.38 -15.46 10.73
CA GLN A 430 -6.30 -16.11 9.98
C GLN A 430 -6.75 -17.43 9.34
N LYS A 431 -7.67 -18.16 10.00
CA LYS A 431 -8.26 -19.40 9.46
C LYS A 431 -9.11 -19.14 8.22
N GLU A 432 -9.85 -18.03 8.19
CA GLU A 432 -10.66 -17.66 7.02
C GLU A 432 -9.78 -17.27 5.83
N VAL A 433 -8.69 -16.53 6.09
CA VAL A 433 -7.69 -16.22 5.06
C VAL A 433 -7.02 -17.50 4.54
N THR A 434 -6.69 -18.45 5.43
CA THR A 434 -6.15 -19.76 5.06
C THR A 434 -7.13 -20.53 4.17
N ALA A 435 -8.42 -20.55 4.51
CA ALA A 435 -9.45 -21.18 3.70
C ALA A 435 -9.59 -20.50 2.32
N LEU A 436 -9.52 -19.16 2.27
CA LEU A 436 -9.54 -18.38 1.04
C LEU A 436 -8.35 -18.72 0.12
N LEU A 437 -7.14 -18.80 0.67
CA LEU A 437 -5.92 -19.14 -0.08
C LEU A 437 -5.87 -20.59 -0.58
N ASN A 438 -6.73 -21.46 -0.03
CA ASN A 438 -6.91 -22.83 -0.48
C ASN A 438 -8.08 -23.00 -1.47
N SER A 439 -8.72 -21.91 -1.88
CA SER A 439 -9.71 -21.87 -2.96
C SER A 439 -9.06 -21.52 -4.32
N PRO A 440 -9.71 -21.73 -5.48
CA PRO A 440 -9.11 -21.53 -6.80
C PRO A 440 -9.00 -20.04 -7.18
N ILE A 441 -8.19 -19.28 -6.44
CA ILE A 441 -8.06 -17.82 -6.54
C ILE A 441 -7.22 -17.33 -7.73
N LYS A 442 -6.54 -18.23 -8.46
CA LYS A 442 -5.60 -17.85 -9.54
C LYS A 442 -6.18 -16.86 -10.58
N PRO A 443 -7.42 -17.01 -11.09
CA PRO A 443 -7.99 -16.08 -12.07
C PRO A 443 -8.21 -14.66 -11.53
N VAL A 444 -8.43 -14.53 -10.22
CA VAL A 444 -8.80 -13.28 -9.52
C VAL A 444 -7.78 -12.91 -8.44
N TYR A 445 -6.54 -13.41 -8.57
CA TYR A 445 -5.50 -13.28 -7.55
C TYR A 445 -5.23 -11.83 -7.16
N ASN A 446 -5.20 -10.92 -8.14
CA ASN A 446 -5.02 -9.49 -7.90
C ASN A 446 -6.10 -8.93 -6.96
N LEU A 447 -7.36 -9.27 -7.20
CA LEU A 447 -8.49 -8.80 -6.38
C LEU A 447 -8.47 -9.43 -4.98
N VAL A 448 -8.15 -10.73 -4.87
CA VAL A 448 -7.96 -11.41 -3.59
C VAL A 448 -6.84 -10.76 -2.78
N LYS A 449 -5.74 -10.39 -3.43
CA LYS A 449 -4.63 -9.68 -2.79
C LYS A 449 -5.03 -8.28 -2.34
N GLN A 450 -5.82 -7.53 -3.13
CA GLN A 450 -6.39 -6.24 -2.73
C GLN A 450 -7.28 -6.38 -1.48
N PHE A 451 -8.13 -7.40 -1.42
CA PHE A 451 -8.95 -7.72 -0.24
C PHE A 451 -8.07 -8.03 0.98
N CYS A 452 -7.13 -8.94 0.81
CA CYS A 452 -6.20 -9.35 1.85
C CYS A 452 -5.41 -8.18 2.43
N LYS A 453 -4.91 -7.23 1.61
CA LYS A 453 -4.20 -6.03 2.08
C LYS A 453 -5.01 -5.14 3.04
N ILE A 454 -6.34 -5.23 3.05
CA ILE A 454 -7.21 -4.44 3.94
C ILE A 454 -7.26 -5.05 5.35
N LEU A 455 -7.00 -6.35 5.48
CA LEU A 455 -7.20 -7.08 6.72
C LEU A 455 -6.00 -6.94 7.67
N PRO A 456 -6.19 -6.45 8.92
CA PRO A 456 -5.14 -6.37 9.91
C PRO A 456 -5.00 -7.70 10.65
N VAL A 457 -4.62 -8.77 9.94
CA VAL A 457 -4.58 -10.14 10.52
C VAL A 457 -3.25 -10.87 10.35
N TYR A 458 -2.27 -10.29 9.66
CA TYR A 458 -0.99 -10.93 9.29
C TYR A 458 0.06 -10.92 10.40
N TYR A 459 -0.33 -11.45 11.55
CA TYR A 459 0.51 -11.73 12.71
C TYR A 459 0.28 -13.18 13.17
N ASN A 460 1.31 -13.74 13.80
CA ASN A 460 1.28 -15.14 14.26
C ASN A 460 0.96 -15.26 15.74
N GLU A 461 1.24 -14.21 16.54
CA GLU A 461 1.00 -14.16 17.98
C GLU A 461 -0.38 -13.56 18.28
N ILE A 462 -1.23 -14.33 18.96
CA ILE A 462 -2.60 -13.96 19.32
C ILE A 462 -2.57 -13.17 20.63
N GLY A 463 -3.11 -11.94 20.61
CA GLY A 463 -3.14 -11.04 21.76
C GLY A 463 -1.82 -10.30 21.98
N ALA A 464 -1.65 -9.69 23.15
CA ALA A 464 -0.38 -9.10 23.57
C ALA A 464 0.54 -10.16 24.19
N GLU A 465 1.47 -10.68 23.38
CA GLU A 465 2.58 -11.54 23.79
C GLU A 465 3.94 -10.86 23.54
N GLY A 466 5.02 -11.45 24.09
CA GLY A 466 6.39 -10.96 23.94
C GLY A 466 6.57 -9.49 24.36
N LEU A 467 7.29 -8.73 23.52
CA LEU A 467 7.68 -7.34 23.80
C LEU A 467 6.48 -6.40 24.02
N ILE A 468 5.34 -6.62 23.36
CA ILE A 468 4.14 -5.79 23.54
C ILE A 468 3.61 -5.97 24.97
N ARG A 469 3.60 -7.20 25.47
CA ARG A 469 3.16 -7.53 26.83
C ARG A 469 4.10 -6.96 27.88
N ASP A 470 5.40 -7.10 27.65
CA ASP A 470 6.43 -6.65 28.57
C ASP A 470 6.41 -5.12 28.69
N LEU A 471 6.47 -4.40 27.56
CA LEU A 471 6.44 -2.94 27.54
C LEU A 471 5.14 -2.37 28.11
N SER A 472 3.97 -2.92 27.74
CA SER A 472 2.69 -2.45 28.31
C SER A 472 2.58 -2.69 29.82
N THR A 473 3.25 -3.72 30.35
CA THR A 473 3.31 -3.99 31.79
C THR A 473 4.30 -3.04 32.48
N GLU A 474 5.49 -2.85 31.91
CA GLU A 474 6.49 -1.93 32.42
C GLU A 474 5.96 -0.49 32.51
N VAL A 475 5.28 0.01 31.48
CA VAL A 475 4.72 1.38 31.48
C VAL A 475 3.68 1.57 32.58
N ASP A 476 2.81 0.59 32.79
CA ASP A 476 1.78 0.63 33.85
C ASP A 476 2.42 0.55 35.25
N GLU A 477 3.50 -0.23 35.40
CA GLU A 477 4.20 -0.42 36.67
C GLU A 477 5.12 0.76 37.05
N LEU A 478 5.65 1.52 36.09
CA LEU A 478 6.40 2.76 36.34
C LEU A 478 5.67 3.73 37.28
N PHE A 479 4.33 3.75 37.22
CA PHE A 479 3.46 4.57 38.05
C PHE A 479 2.61 3.76 39.04
N GLN A 480 3.01 2.54 39.38
CA GLN A 480 2.31 1.64 40.31
C GLN A 480 0.82 1.44 39.97
N ARG A 481 0.48 1.42 38.67
CA ARG A 481 -0.91 1.28 38.17
C ARG A 481 -1.86 2.40 38.60
N LYS A 482 -1.33 3.58 38.91
CA LYS A 482 -2.10 4.76 39.33
C LYS A 482 -2.54 5.64 38.15
N ASP A 483 -1.88 5.54 37.00
CA ASP A 483 -2.31 6.21 35.78
C ASP A 483 -3.47 5.41 35.16
N THR A 484 -4.69 5.92 35.29
CA THR A 484 -5.89 5.20 34.87
C THR A 484 -5.93 4.99 33.37
N LEU A 485 -5.43 5.95 32.57
CA LEU A 485 -5.45 5.87 31.12
C LEU A 485 -4.49 4.79 30.61
N ILE A 486 -3.28 4.74 31.16
CA ILE A 486 -2.28 3.72 30.82
C ILE A 486 -2.68 2.34 31.35
N HIS A 487 -3.21 2.27 32.58
CA HIS A 487 -3.73 1.02 33.12
C HIS A 487 -4.85 0.47 32.23
N PHE A 488 -5.72 1.36 31.74
CA PHE A 488 -6.78 1.00 30.83
C PHE A 488 -6.24 0.45 29.50
N LEU A 489 -5.27 1.16 28.90
CA LEU A 489 -4.59 0.72 27.68
C LEU A 489 -3.97 -0.68 27.84
N ARG A 490 -3.26 -0.94 28.93
CA ARG A 490 -2.70 -2.27 29.20
C ARG A 490 -3.77 -3.36 29.25
N LYS A 491 -4.87 -3.13 29.98
CA LYS A 491 -5.96 -4.11 30.09
C LYS A 491 -6.62 -4.37 28.74
N PHE A 492 -6.83 -3.33 27.95
CA PHE A 492 -7.35 -3.44 26.59
C PHE A 492 -6.46 -4.35 25.72
N LEU A 493 -5.14 -4.09 25.69
CA LEU A 493 -4.17 -4.89 24.93
C LEU A 493 -4.09 -6.35 25.40
N HIS A 494 -4.26 -6.61 26.69
CA HIS A 494 -4.12 -7.97 27.24
C HIS A 494 -5.38 -8.83 27.10
N ILE A 495 -6.56 -8.22 26.92
CA ILE A 495 -7.86 -8.91 26.93
C ILE A 495 -8.42 -9.06 25.51
N GLU A 496 -8.50 -7.98 24.74
CA GLU A 496 -9.08 -7.95 23.38
C GLU A 496 -8.21 -7.08 22.45
N ASN A 497 -6.94 -7.48 22.25
CA ASN A 497 -6.08 -6.74 21.32
C ASN A 497 -6.67 -6.75 19.90
N SER A 498 -6.54 -5.63 19.21
CA SER A 498 -7.02 -5.42 17.83
C SER A 498 -6.31 -4.22 17.21
N SER A 499 -6.47 -4.02 15.90
CA SER A 499 -5.92 -2.86 15.19
C SER A 499 -6.36 -1.50 15.77
N LEU A 500 -7.48 -1.46 16.50
CA LEU A 500 -7.94 -0.27 17.23
C LEU A 500 -6.94 0.22 18.28
N ALA A 501 -6.04 -0.64 18.77
CA ALA A 501 -4.95 -0.27 19.65
C ALA A 501 -4.08 0.85 19.07
N ILE A 502 -3.83 0.80 17.76
CA ILE A 502 -2.98 1.77 17.06
C ILE A 502 -3.62 3.14 17.11
N ASP A 503 -4.90 3.23 16.72
CA ASP A 503 -5.65 4.48 16.75
C ASP A 503 -5.82 4.98 18.18
N PHE A 504 -6.02 4.09 19.15
CA PHE A 504 -6.15 4.46 20.55
C PHE A 504 -4.83 5.03 21.11
N ILE A 505 -3.68 4.40 20.84
CA ILE A 505 -2.38 4.93 21.26
C ILE A 505 -2.08 6.27 20.57
N LYS A 506 -2.40 6.40 19.27
CA LYS A 506 -2.26 7.65 18.53
C LYS A 506 -3.14 8.76 19.12
N ASP A 507 -4.37 8.44 19.51
CA ASP A 507 -5.28 9.38 20.14
C ASP A 507 -4.91 9.73 21.58
N ILE A 508 -4.23 8.84 22.31
CA ILE A 508 -3.57 9.17 23.58
C ILE A 508 -2.45 10.20 23.35
N LEU A 509 -1.64 10.04 22.30
CA LEU A 509 -0.59 11.02 21.95
C LEU A 509 -1.19 12.37 21.50
N ASN A 510 -2.26 12.36 20.70
CA ASN A 510 -3.01 13.58 20.34
C ASN A 510 -3.63 14.26 21.56
N TYR A 511 -4.17 13.47 22.50
CA TYR A 511 -4.66 13.98 23.77
C TYR A 511 -3.53 14.59 24.60
N TRP A 512 -2.36 13.96 24.69
CA TRP A 512 -1.23 14.58 25.39
C TRP A 512 -0.74 15.86 24.71
N LEU A 513 -0.80 15.94 23.38
CA LEU A 513 -0.41 17.16 22.64
C LEU A 513 -1.40 18.32 22.84
N THR A 514 -2.70 18.04 22.77
CA THR A 514 -3.76 19.07 22.73
C THR A 514 -4.48 19.28 24.07
N LEU A 515 -4.46 18.28 24.95
CA LEU A 515 -5.33 18.12 26.13
C LEU A 515 -6.83 18.11 25.82
N ASP A 516 -7.21 17.82 24.56
CA ASP A 516 -8.60 17.69 24.17
C ASP A 516 -9.13 16.27 24.47
N GLY A 517 -9.99 16.16 25.49
CA GLY A 517 -10.56 14.90 25.92
C GLY A 517 -11.36 14.16 24.82
N ARG A 518 -11.83 14.83 23.77
CA ARG A 518 -12.61 14.22 22.69
C ARG A 518 -11.86 13.06 22.00
N TYR A 519 -10.52 13.10 21.96
CA TYR A 519 -9.70 12.03 21.38
C TYR A 519 -9.82 10.70 22.13
N ILE A 520 -9.80 10.75 23.47
CA ILE A 520 -9.86 9.54 24.31
C ILE A 520 -11.30 9.14 24.68
N GLN A 521 -12.26 10.08 24.66
CA GLN A 521 -13.65 9.86 25.08
C GLN A 521 -14.33 8.69 24.32
N LYS A 522 -14.00 8.51 23.05
CA LYS A 522 -14.60 7.45 22.21
C LYS A 522 -14.12 6.04 22.56
N TYR A 523 -13.07 5.88 23.34
CA TYR A 523 -12.50 4.58 23.71
C TYR A 523 -12.84 4.16 25.13
N ILE A 524 -12.79 5.09 26.08
CA ILE A 524 -12.90 4.77 27.51
C ILE A 524 -14.32 5.00 28.07
N PRO A 525 -14.80 4.18 29.02
CA PRO A 525 -16.06 4.42 29.71
C PRO A 525 -16.12 5.79 30.39
N ASP A 526 -17.31 6.42 30.41
CA ASP A 526 -17.51 7.79 30.94
C ASP A 526 -16.98 7.97 32.38
N ILE A 527 -17.08 6.93 33.22
CA ILE A 527 -16.58 6.95 34.60
C ILE A 527 -15.06 7.15 34.63
N LEU A 528 -14.31 6.44 33.78
CA LEU A 528 -12.85 6.55 33.69
C LEU A 528 -12.45 7.84 33.00
N TYR A 529 -13.18 8.27 31.98
CA TYR A 529 -12.99 9.54 31.29
C TYR A 529 -13.00 10.74 32.26
N GLN A 530 -13.99 10.81 33.14
CA GLN A 530 -14.09 11.88 34.13
C GLN A 530 -12.92 11.89 35.11
N ARG A 531 -12.40 10.72 35.48
CA ARG A 531 -11.24 10.58 36.36
C ARG A 531 -9.94 11.05 35.67
N VAL A 532 -9.70 10.62 34.44
CA VAL A 532 -8.52 11.02 33.65
C VAL A 532 -8.46 12.53 33.48
N ILE A 533 -9.58 13.19 33.15
CA ILE A 533 -9.62 14.63 32.90
C ILE A 533 -9.55 15.48 34.17
N ASN A 534 -10.27 15.09 35.23
CA ASN A 534 -10.44 15.95 36.40
C ASN A 534 -9.40 15.70 37.50
N THR A 535 -9.01 14.44 37.73
CA THR A 535 -8.17 14.06 38.87
C THR A 535 -6.72 13.74 38.51
N GLU A 536 -6.44 13.33 37.26
CA GLU A 536 -5.11 12.86 36.83
C GLU A 536 -4.39 13.83 35.87
N LYS A 537 -4.86 15.08 35.81
CA LYS A 537 -4.40 16.12 34.87
C LYS A 537 -2.89 16.39 34.93
N GLU A 538 -2.26 16.24 36.10
CA GLU A 538 -0.83 16.47 36.27
C GLU A 538 0.04 15.52 35.44
N TYR A 539 -0.33 14.24 35.34
CA TYR A 539 0.43 13.26 34.54
C TYR A 539 0.43 13.64 33.05
N HIS A 540 -0.70 14.13 32.55
CA HIS A 540 -0.89 14.47 31.13
C HIS A 540 -0.25 15.80 30.77
N LEU A 541 -0.24 16.79 31.68
CA LEU A 541 0.47 18.06 31.49
C LEU A 541 1.99 17.86 31.33
N ARG A 542 2.59 16.90 32.05
CA ARG A 542 4.02 16.57 31.91
C ARG A 542 4.32 15.98 30.52
N MET A 543 3.46 15.07 30.05
CA MET A 543 3.58 14.49 28.70
C MET A 543 3.41 15.56 27.60
N GLN A 544 2.47 16.50 27.77
CA GLN A 544 2.28 17.60 26.82
C GLN A 544 3.54 18.44 26.66
N ARG A 545 4.20 18.80 27.78
CA ARG A 545 5.43 19.60 27.76
C ARG A 545 6.54 18.87 26.99
N LEU A 546 6.71 17.57 27.23
CA LEU A 546 7.71 16.76 26.53
C LEU A 546 7.44 16.70 25.01
N LEU A 547 6.23 16.32 24.61
CA LEU A 547 5.85 16.22 23.19
C LEU A 547 5.98 17.56 22.46
N ASN A 548 5.48 18.65 23.04
CA ASN A 548 5.62 19.98 22.43
C ASN A 548 7.08 20.42 22.30
N THR A 549 7.94 20.09 23.26
CA THR A 549 9.38 20.42 23.20
C THR A 549 10.07 19.67 22.05
N ILE A 550 9.77 18.39 21.85
CA ILE A 550 10.33 17.59 20.74
C ILE A 550 9.85 18.13 19.39
N LEU A 551 8.54 18.30 19.22
CA LEU A 551 7.95 18.66 17.93
C LEU A 551 8.34 20.08 17.50
N THR A 552 8.42 21.03 18.44
CA THR A 552 8.87 22.40 18.14
C THR A 552 10.36 22.48 17.83
N SER A 553 11.21 21.74 18.55
CA SER A 553 12.67 21.74 18.30
C SER A 553 13.03 21.12 16.94
N GLN A 554 12.25 20.14 16.47
CA GLN A 554 12.47 19.46 15.18
C GLN A 554 11.66 20.06 14.02
N LYS A 555 10.69 20.95 14.30
CA LYS A 555 9.70 21.46 13.33
C LYS A 555 8.94 20.34 12.59
N LEU A 556 8.46 19.35 13.34
CA LEU A 556 7.73 18.20 12.79
C LEU A 556 6.30 18.15 13.32
N THR A 557 5.40 17.59 12.52
CA THR A 557 4.07 17.15 12.96
C THR A 557 4.16 15.83 13.73
N LEU A 558 3.12 15.46 14.48
CA LEU A 558 3.09 14.19 15.20
C LEU A 558 3.22 13.00 14.23
N ASP A 559 2.56 13.06 13.07
CA ASP A 559 2.61 12.00 12.06
C ASP A 559 4.04 11.82 11.51
N GLU A 560 4.71 12.92 11.13
CA GLU A 560 6.11 12.87 10.68
C GLU A 560 7.07 12.38 11.79
N PHE A 561 6.78 12.69 13.05
CA PHE A 561 7.57 12.18 14.17
C PHE A 561 7.36 10.68 14.38
N LEU A 562 6.13 10.19 14.24
CA LEU A 562 5.79 8.76 14.29
C LEU A 562 6.36 7.96 13.12
N GLU A 563 6.82 8.59 12.04
CA GLU A 563 7.51 7.92 10.92
C GLU A 563 8.99 7.64 11.19
N LYS A 564 9.64 8.36 12.11
CA LYS A 564 11.07 8.15 12.44
C LYS A 564 11.37 6.75 13.00
N ASP A 565 12.61 6.31 12.87
CA ASP A 565 13.06 5.03 13.42
C ASP A 565 13.11 5.06 14.96
N VAL A 566 13.00 3.88 15.58
CA VAL A 566 12.93 3.73 17.04
C VAL A 566 14.20 4.24 17.73
N ASN A 567 15.37 4.10 17.11
CA ASN A 567 16.64 4.54 17.69
C ASN A 567 16.74 6.07 17.69
N THR A 568 16.34 6.73 16.61
CA THR A 568 16.25 8.19 16.53
C THR A 568 15.21 8.73 17.51
N ILE A 569 14.05 8.08 17.65
CA ILE A 569 13.05 8.45 18.66
C ILE A 569 13.65 8.35 20.08
N LYS A 570 14.36 7.25 20.37
CA LYS A 570 15.04 7.07 21.66
C LYS A 570 16.03 8.20 21.94
N GLN A 571 16.91 8.51 20.98
CA GLN A 571 17.89 9.59 21.13
C GLN A 571 17.21 10.95 21.38
N LEU A 572 16.17 11.28 20.62
CA LEU A 572 15.43 12.53 20.76
C LEU A 572 14.74 12.63 22.13
N VAL A 573 14.05 11.58 22.58
CA VAL A 573 13.34 11.58 23.88
C VAL A 573 14.32 11.69 25.05
N PHE A 574 15.43 10.93 25.02
CA PHE A 574 16.39 10.93 26.13
C PHE A 574 17.30 12.17 26.16
N SER A 575 17.39 12.93 25.07
CA SER A 575 18.12 14.21 25.01
C SER A 575 17.44 15.38 25.75
N LEU A 576 16.16 15.23 26.13
CA LEU A 576 15.39 16.29 26.79
C LEU A 576 15.81 16.47 28.25
N ASN A 577 15.62 17.68 28.78
CA ASN A 577 15.83 17.96 30.20
C ASN A 577 14.51 17.78 30.98
N ALA A 578 14.24 16.57 31.49
CA ALA A 578 13.02 16.20 32.23
C ALA A 578 13.25 14.98 33.14
N ASP A 579 12.26 14.62 33.96
CA ASP A 579 12.32 13.43 34.83
C ASP A 579 12.46 12.14 34.01
N GLU A 580 13.34 11.23 34.43
CA GLU A 580 13.65 9.98 33.71
C GLU A 580 12.43 9.08 33.58
N LYS A 581 11.55 9.06 34.60
CA LYS A 581 10.29 8.29 34.54
C LYS A 581 9.35 8.79 33.44
N ASP A 582 9.27 10.10 33.25
CA ASP A 582 8.42 10.72 32.23
C ASP A 582 8.97 10.48 30.82
N LYS A 583 10.30 10.52 30.65
CA LYS A 583 10.97 10.16 29.39
C LYS A 583 10.74 8.69 29.02
N GLN A 584 10.92 7.78 29.99
CA GLN A 584 10.70 6.34 29.79
C GLN A 584 9.25 6.07 29.39
N LYS A 585 8.27 6.69 30.06
CA LYS A 585 6.85 6.57 29.71
C LYS A 585 6.57 6.97 28.26
N LEU A 586 7.07 8.14 27.84
CA LEU A 586 6.87 8.63 26.47
C LEU A 586 7.53 7.69 25.45
N PHE A 587 8.78 7.28 25.70
CA PHE A 587 9.49 6.36 24.81
C PHE A 587 8.77 5.01 24.68
N TYR A 588 8.34 4.42 25.79
CA TYR A 588 7.68 3.13 25.76
C TYR A 588 6.31 3.17 25.06
N ILE A 589 5.54 4.26 25.19
CA ILE A 589 4.26 4.40 24.46
C ILE A 589 4.50 4.59 22.95
N LEU A 590 5.52 5.34 22.57
CA LEU A 590 5.92 5.46 21.15
C LEU A 590 6.44 4.12 20.61
N HIS A 591 7.18 3.36 21.40
CA HIS A 591 7.67 2.04 21.01
C HIS A 591 6.52 1.02 20.91
N LEU A 592 5.58 1.05 21.84
CA LEU A 592 4.36 0.25 21.83
C LEU A 592 3.52 0.55 20.57
N TYR A 593 3.36 1.83 20.21
CA TYR A 593 2.72 2.24 18.95
C TYR A 593 3.40 1.59 17.75
N LYS A 594 4.74 1.64 17.68
CA LYS A 594 5.51 1.04 16.58
C LYS A 594 5.33 -0.48 16.51
N LEU A 595 5.33 -1.18 17.64
CA LEU A 595 5.13 -2.65 17.68
C LEU A 595 3.71 -3.04 17.27
N GLU A 596 2.68 -2.34 17.75
CA GLU A 596 1.29 -2.60 17.34
C GLU A 596 1.09 -2.27 15.85
N TYR A 597 1.66 -1.16 15.36
CA TYR A 597 1.65 -0.82 13.94
C TYR A 597 2.35 -1.89 13.09
N GLN A 598 3.49 -2.42 13.57
CA GLN A 598 4.20 -3.52 12.93
C GLN A 598 3.37 -4.80 12.85
N LYS A 599 2.68 -5.11 13.96
CA LYS A 599 1.86 -6.32 14.08
C LYS A 599 0.72 -6.32 13.05
N TYR A 600 0.01 -5.21 12.90
CA TYR A 600 -1.20 -5.16 12.07
C TYR A 600 -0.97 -4.68 10.62
N TYR A 601 -0.04 -3.74 10.39
CA TYR A 601 0.19 -3.15 9.06
C TYR A 601 1.53 -3.54 8.43
N GLY A 602 2.42 -4.21 9.17
CA GLY A 602 3.65 -4.81 8.63
C GLY A 602 4.72 -3.84 8.15
N MET A 603 4.54 -2.53 8.31
CA MET A 603 5.55 -1.54 7.95
C MET A 603 6.53 -1.35 9.10
N LEU A 604 7.82 -1.71 8.93
CA LEU A 604 8.91 -1.11 9.70
C LEU A 604 10.31 -1.42 9.13
N GLN A 605 11.20 -0.46 9.38
CA GLN A 605 12.63 -0.43 9.04
C GLN A 605 13.46 -1.52 9.75
N ASP A 606 12.91 -2.23 10.74
CA ASP A 606 13.62 -3.25 11.53
C ASP A 606 13.06 -4.66 11.30
N LEU A 607 13.44 -5.26 10.16
CA LEU A 607 12.97 -6.57 9.70
C LEU A 607 13.45 -7.74 10.58
N ASN A 608 14.40 -7.50 11.49
CA ASN A 608 14.99 -8.54 12.33
C ASN A 608 13.99 -9.18 13.28
N ILE A 609 13.14 -8.36 13.91
CA ILE A 609 12.14 -8.80 14.87
C ILE A 609 11.19 -9.79 14.19
N PHE A 610 10.78 -9.51 12.95
CA PHE A 610 9.90 -10.35 12.18
C PHE A 610 10.58 -11.63 11.69
N PHE A 611 11.80 -11.57 11.15
CA PHE A 611 12.49 -12.78 10.71
C PHE A 611 12.79 -13.75 11.85
N ASN A 612 12.93 -13.26 13.08
CA ASN A 612 13.15 -14.13 14.24
C ASN A 612 11.88 -14.92 14.65
N GLN A 613 10.71 -14.61 14.10
CA GLN A 613 9.45 -15.35 14.33
C GLN A 613 9.34 -16.63 13.47
N TYR A 614 10.14 -16.72 12.41
CA TYR A 614 10.16 -17.84 11.48
C TYR A 614 11.45 -18.64 11.64
N THR A 615 11.32 -19.97 11.65
CA THR A 615 12.47 -20.86 11.69
C THR A 615 13.03 -21.06 10.28
N THR A 616 14.27 -21.55 10.17
CA THR A 616 14.84 -21.97 8.88
C THR A 616 14.04 -23.07 8.20
N ASP A 617 13.33 -23.88 8.98
CA ASP A 617 12.49 -24.98 8.49
C ASP A 617 11.17 -24.47 7.88
N ASP A 618 10.67 -23.31 8.33
CA ASP A 618 9.49 -22.66 7.77
C ASP A 618 9.78 -22.10 6.36
N PHE A 619 10.93 -21.43 6.21
CA PHE A 619 11.37 -20.80 4.95
C PHE A 619 12.91 -20.78 4.80
N ASN A 620 13.43 -21.69 3.96
CA ASN A 620 14.88 -21.86 3.72
C ASN A 620 15.60 -20.60 3.19
N PHE A 621 14.87 -19.64 2.60
CA PHE A 621 15.45 -18.43 2.02
C PHE A 621 15.70 -17.31 3.04
N ILE A 622 15.20 -17.40 4.27
CA ILE A 622 15.30 -16.32 5.27
C ILE A 622 16.76 -15.93 5.58
N PRO A 623 17.72 -16.85 5.78
CA PRO A 623 19.12 -16.49 6.01
C PRO A 623 19.70 -15.67 4.84
N LYS A 624 19.44 -16.12 3.61
CA LYS A 624 19.86 -15.43 2.38
C LYS A 624 19.23 -14.04 2.25
N LEU A 625 17.97 -13.89 2.65
CA LEU A 625 17.27 -12.60 2.66
C LEU A 625 17.91 -11.63 3.67
N LYS A 626 18.27 -12.10 4.87
CA LYS A 626 19.03 -11.29 5.84
C LYS A 626 20.36 -10.81 5.24
N GLU A 627 21.13 -11.71 4.63
CA GLU A 627 22.38 -11.34 3.94
C GLU A 627 22.17 -10.25 2.89
N ILE A 628 21.14 -10.38 2.03
CA ILE A 628 20.84 -9.40 0.98
C ILE A 628 20.52 -8.01 1.55
N LEU A 629 19.81 -7.95 2.68
CA LEU A 629 19.41 -6.69 3.29
C LEU A 629 20.61 -5.95 3.92
N TYR A 630 21.51 -6.68 4.57
CA TYR A 630 22.74 -6.15 5.18
C TYR A 630 23.89 -5.92 4.20
N ASP A 631 23.81 -6.46 2.98
CA ASP A 631 24.82 -6.28 1.96
C ASP A 631 24.95 -4.81 1.53
N GLN A 632 26.18 -4.35 1.26
CA GLN A 632 26.44 -3.00 0.72
C GLN A 632 26.25 -2.90 -0.80
N LYS A 633 25.79 -3.97 -1.45
CA LYS A 633 25.50 -4.00 -2.90
C LYS A 633 24.40 -3.01 -3.33
N ASP A 634 24.49 -2.61 -4.60
CA ASP A 634 23.58 -1.70 -5.32
C ASP A 634 22.09 -2.08 -5.14
N THR A 635 21.25 -1.07 -4.90
CA THR A 635 19.78 -1.10 -4.83
C THR A 635 19.15 -1.95 -5.94
N SER A 636 19.68 -1.87 -7.17
CA SER A 636 19.19 -2.67 -8.30
C SER A 636 19.34 -4.19 -8.09
N TYR A 637 20.40 -4.62 -7.41
CA TYR A 637 20.63 -6.04 -7.09
C TYR A 637 19.65 -6.51 -6.02
N LYS A 638 19.51 -5.73 -4.94
CA LYS A 638 18.57 -6.01 -3.84
C LYS A 638 17.14 -6.15 -4.35
N LEU A 639 16.69 -5.21 -5.17
CA LEU A 639 15.36 -5.24 -5.78
C LEU A 639 15.12 -6.51 -6.61
N ASN A 640 16.06 -6.89 -7.47
CA ASN A 640 15.89 -8.08 -8.31
C ASN A 640 15.80 -9.37 -7.47
N GLN A 641 16.58 -9.49 -6.38
CA GLN A 641 16.49 -10.65 -5.49
C GLN A 641 15.14 -10.70 -4.76
N ILE A 642 14.63 -9.56 -4.27
CA ILE A 642 13.32 -9.49 -3.62
C ILE A 642 12.21 -9.86 -4.61
N LEU A 643 12.25 -9.34 -5.84
CA LEU A 643 11.25 -9.69 -6.87
C LEU A 643 11.30 -11.18 -7.22
N SER A 644 12.48 -11.80 -7.25
CA SER A 644 12.61 -13.25 -7.45
C SER A 644 11.97 -14.05 -6.31
N LEU A 645 12.21 -13.65 -5.06
CA LEU A 645 11.61 -14.30 -3.89
C LEU A 645 10.08 -14.13 -3.86
N LEU A 646 9.58 -12.93 -4.14
CA LEU A 646 8.14 -12.66 -4.25
C LEU A 646 7.48 -13.54 -5.31
N LYS A 647 8.15 -13.74 -6.46
CA LYS A 647 7.65 -14.63 -7.52
C LYS A 647 7.62 -16.10 -7.05
N GLU A 648 8.66 -16.55 -6.34
CA GLU A 648 8.72 -17.89 -5.76
C GLU A 648 7.59 -18.13 -4.74
N LEU A 649 7.36 -17.19 -3.81
CA LEU A 649 6.27 -17.27 -2.83
C LEU A 649 4.91 -17.35 -3.52
N LYS A 650 4.69 -16.54 -4.55
CA LYS A 650 3.44 -16.55 -5.32
C LYS A 650 3.23 -17.88 -6.04
N ASP A 651 4.17 -18.27 -6.90
CA ASP A 651 3.96 -19.36 -7.86
C ASP A 651 4.09 -20.74 -7.20
N ASN A 652 4.99 -20.91 -6.22
CA ASN A 652 5.27 -22.21 -5.60
C ASN A 652 4.49 -22.45 -4.29
N VAL A 653 4.03 -21.41 -3.60
CA VAL A 653 3.35 -21.55 -2.30
C VAL A 653 1.91 -21.05 -2.35
N ILE A 654 1.68 -19.77 -2.65
CA ILE A 654 0.33 -19.17 -2.53
C ILE A 654 -0.63 -19.74 -3.57
N LEU A 655 -0.21 -19.81 -4.84
CA LEU A 655 -1.03 -20.32 -5.95
C LEU A 655 -0.88 -21.83 -6.17
N SER A 656 -0.14 -22.53 -5.31
CA SER A 656 0.04 -23.97 -5.45
C SER A 656 -1.25 -24.73 -5.10
N GLN A 657 -1.44 -25.88 -5.74
CA GLN A 657 -2.56 -26.79 -5.43
C GLN A 657 -2.34 -27.54 -4.10
N GLU A 658 -1.12 -27.52 -3.57
CA GLU A 658 -0.78 -28.13 -2.29
C GLU A 658 -1.51 -27.42 -1.14
N LYS A 659 -2.02 -28.20 -0.18
CA LYS A 659 -2.62 -27.69 1.06
C LYS A 659 -1.68 -28.01 2.22
N PHE A 660 -1.24 -26.99 2.95
CA PHE A 660 -0.39 -27.16 4.13
C PHE A 660 -1.25 -27.26 5.39
N LYS A 661 -0.81 -28.06 6.37
CA LYS A 661 -1.51 -28.21 7.64
C LYS A 661 -1.20 -26.99 8.53
N PRO A 662 -2.23 -26.35 9.13
CA PRO A 662 -2.00 -25.28 10.10
C PRO A 662 -1.44 -25.83 11.42
N VAL A 663 -0.59 -25.06 12.07
CA VAL A 663 -0.09 -25.31 13.43
C VAL A 663 -0.76 -24.32 14.38
N GLU A 664 -1.47 -24.83 15.38
CA GLU A 664 -2.25 -24.05 16.34
C GLU A 664 -1.79 -24.36 17.77
N GLU A 665 -1.11 -23.40 18.40
CA GLU A 665 -0.67 -23.48 19.79
C GLU A 665 -1.44 -22.44 20.62
N ILE A 666 -2.77 -22.61 20.71
CA ILE A 666 -3.67 -21.63 21.32
C ILE A 666 -4.10 -22.10 22.70
N LEU A 667 -3.88 -21.27 23.72
CA LEU A 667 -4.24 -21.52 25.11
C LEU A 667 -5.36 -20.55 25.55
N ILE A 668 -6.33 -21.09 26.29
CA ILE A 668 -7.43 -20.31 26.87
C ILE A 668 -7.24 -20.29 28.38
N LYS A 669 -6.96 -19.11 28.95
CA LYS A 669 -6.86 -18.92 30.40
C LYS A 669 -8.15 -18.31 30.94
N ARG A 670 -8.78 -18.99 31.90
CA ARG A 670 -9.94 -18.47 32.64
C ARG A 670 -9.45 -17.68 33.85
N HIS A 671 -9.74 -16.39 33.90
CA HIS A 671 -9.55 -15.59 35.12
C HIS A 671 -10.70 -15.86 36.08
N ILE A 672 -10.42 -16.62 37.15
CA ILE A 672 -11.40 -17.11 38.15
C ILE A 672 -12.16 -15.97 38.87
N ALA A 673 -11.65 -14.73 38.84
CA ALA A 673 -12.24 -13.60 39.56
C ALA A 673 -13.21 -12.73 38.72
N VAL A 674 -13.26 -12.85 37.38
CA VAL A 674 -14.04 -11.91 36.52
C VAL A 674 -14.73 -12.55 35.29
N ASP A 675 -14.66 -13.87 35.07
CA ASP A 675 -15.35 -14.52 33.92
C ASP A 675 -14.99 -13.97 32.52
N ILE A 676 -13.82 -13.34 32.36
CA ILE A 676 -13.31 -12.90 31.06
C ILE A 676 -12.27 -13.92 30.56
N PRO A 677 -12.57 -14.70 29.50
CA PRO A 677 -11.60 -15.61 28.90
C PRO A 677 -10.54 -14.80 28.14
N SER A 678 -9.27 -14.97 28.52
CA SER A 678 -8.14 -14.44 27.75
C SER A 678 -7.56 -15.57 26.90
N MET A 679 -7.45 -15.36 25.58
CA MET A 679 -6.84 -16.28 24.64
C MET A 679 -5.47 -15.75 24.22
N TYR A 680 -4.46 -16.61 24.22
CA TYR A 680 -3.11 -16.29 23.78
C TYR A 680 -2.47 -17.52 23.15
N GLY A 681 -1.43 -17.33 22.34
CA GLY A 681 -0.79 -18.42 21.62
C GLY A 681 -0.44 -18.07 20.18
N ARG A 682 -0.15 -19.09 19.37
CA ARG A 682 0.34 -18.90 18.00
C ARG A 682 -0.49 -19.64 16.96
N TYR A 683 -0.69 -19.00 15.81
CA TYR A 683 -1.24 -19.59 14.60
C TYR A 683 -0.20 -19.48 13.48
N LYS A 684 0.10 -20.60 12.81
CA LYS A 684 1.00 -20.64 11.64
C LYS A 684 0.39 -21.50 10.54
N GLU A 685 0.49 -21.03 9.30
CA GLU A 685 0.17 -21.81 8.10
C GLU A 685 0.94 -21.24 6.91
N LYS A 686 1.52 -22.12 6.10
CA LYS A 686 2.54 -21.73 5.12
C LYS A 686 2.04 -20.74 4.05
N LYS A 687 0.81 -20.90 3.52
CA LYS A 687 0.26 -19.94 2.55
C LYS A 687 -0.06 -18.59 3.19
N PHE A 688 -0.67 -18.61 4.36
CA PHE A 688 -0.98 -17.43 5.16
C PHE A 688 0.29 -16.63 5.51
N ASP A 689 1.31 -17.32 6.03
CA ASP A 689 2.61 -16.74 6.37
C ASP A 689 3.32 -16.18 5.12
N SER A 690 3.27 -16.91 4.01
CA SER A 690 3.82 -16.45 2.72
C SER A 690 3.16 -15.17 2.21
N LEU A 691 1.85 -15.02 2.40
CA LEU A 691 1.12 -13.81 2.04
C LEU A 691 1.51 -12.63 2.96
N GLY A 692 1.63 -12.88 4.27
CA GLY A 692 2.13 -11.88 5.23
C GLY A 692 3.56 -11.42 4.92
N LEU A 693 4.44 -12.34 4.50
CA LEU A 693 5.79 -12.06 4.00
C LEU A 693 5.75 -11.23 2.71
N THR A 694 4.86 -11.59 1.79
CA THR A 694 4.68 -10.91 0.50
C THR A 694 4.39 -9.42 0.68
N PHE A 695 3.47 -9.04 1.57
CA PHE A 695 3.15 -7.62 1.81
C PHE A 695 4.32 -6.81 2.38
N ARG A 696 5.13 -7.42 3.25
CA ARG A 696 6.32 -6.77 3.83
C ARG A 696 7.42 -6.60 2.80
N LEU A 697 7.67 -7.63 1.99
CA LEU A 697 8.66 -7.58 0.90
C LEU A 697 8.25 -6.60 -0.22
N GLU A 698 6.95 -6.47 -0.50
CA GLU A 698 6.43 -5.46 -1.42
C GLU A 698 6.67 -4.05 -0.94
N TYR A 699 6.49 -3.78 0.35
CA TYR A 699 6.80 -2.48 0.93
C TYR A 699 8.28 -2.12 0.72
N LEU A 700 9.20 -3.05 1.00
CA LEU A 700 10.64 -2.84 0.75
C LEU A 700 10.95 -2.64 -0.73
N ALA A 701 10.36 -3.44 -1.60
CA ALA A 701 10.54 -3.30 -3.04
C ALA A 701 10.01 -1.95 -3.54
N ASN A 702 8.89 -1.45 -3.00
CA ASN A 702 8.37 -0.12 -3.29
C ASN A 702 9.36 0.99 -2.89
N CYS A 703 10.01 0.89 -1.73
CA CYS A 703 11.07 1.84 -1.33
C CYS A 703 12.24 1.82 -2.33
N TYR A 704 12.68 0.63 -2.77
CA TYR A 704 13.74 0.51 -3.78
C TYR A 704 13.30 1.01 -5.17
N PHE A 705 12.04 0.82 -5.56
CA PHE A 705 11.50 1.40 -6.79
C PHE A 705 11.50 2.94 -6.72
N GLU A 706 11.09 3.51 -5.60
CA GLU A 706 11.10 4.95 -5.36
C GLU A 706 12.52 5.52 -5.49
N GLU A 707 13.47 4.92 -4.78
CA GLU A 707 14.89 5.29 -4.82
C GLU A 707 15.46 5.23 -6.26
N ILE A 708 15.15 4.16 -7.01
CA ILE A 708 15.58 4.02 -8.40
C ILE A 708 15.01 5.13 -9.28
N VAL A 709 13.73 5.48 -9.12
CA VAL A 709 13.06 6.51 -9.95
C VAL A 709 13.57 7.91 -9.64
N ASP A 710 13.81 8.20 -8.36
CA ASP A 710 14.27 9.51 -7.90
C ASP A 710 15.76 9.74 -8.22
N ASN A 711 16.61 8.74 -8.00
CA ASN A 711 18.05 8.81 -8.32
C ASN A 711 18.37 8.64 -9.82
N PHE A 712 17.36 8.41 -10.67
CA PHE A 712 17.58 8.33 -12.12
C PHE A 712 17.84 9.72 -12.71
N ASP A 713 19.12 10.04 -12.92
CA ASP A 713 19.56 11.26 -13.62
C ASP A 713 19.27 11.14 -15.12
N LEU A 714 18.40 12.02 -15.61
CA LEU A 714 17.92 12.08 -16.99
C LEU A 714 18.40 13.35 -17.71
N LYS A 715 19.54 13.94 -17.28
CA LYS A 715 20.13 15.08 -17.99
C LYS A 715 20.41 14.85 -19.47
N PHE A 716 20.62 13.61 -19.90
CA PHE A 716 20.74 13.20 -21.30
C PHE A 716 20.28 11.76 -21.51
N VAL A 717 19.42 11.52 -22.50
CA VAL A 717 19.02 10.17 -22.90
C VAL A 717 19.96 9.65 -23.97
N THR A 718 20.86 8.75 -23.59
CA THR A 718 21.77 8.04 -24.51
C THR A 718 21.35 6.58 -24.69
N LYS A 719 21.95 5.85 -25.65
CA LYS A 719 21.72 4.40 -25.79
C LYS A 719 21.96 3.62 -24.49
N SER A 720 22.98 4.01 -23.71
CA SER A 720 23.24 3.42 -22.39
C SER A 720 22.12 3.69 -21.37
N SER A 721 21.49 4.85 -21.46
CA SER A 721 20.33 5.22 -20.64
C SER A 721 19.13 4.35 -21.00
N PHE A 722 18.90 4.06 -22.28
CA PHE A 722 17.84 3.15 -22.71
C PHE A 722 18.04 1.71 -22.26
N TYR A 723 19.27 1.16 -22.23
CA TYR A 723 19.50 -0.15 -21.63
C TYR A 723 19.17 -0.17 -20.12
N ARG A 724 19.48 0.92 -19.40
CA ARG A 724 19.09 1.06 -17.98
C ARG A 724 17.58 1.17 -17.81
N ILE A 725 16.90 1.96 -18.65
CA ILE A 725 15.44 2.07 -18.68
C ILE A 725 14.82 0.69 -18.94
N LEU A 726 15.30 -0.04 -19.95
CA LEU A 726 14.82 -1.38 -20.25
C LEU A 726 14.99 -2.33 -19.05
N LYS A 727 16.14 -2.28 -18.37
CA LYS A 727 16.39 -3.07 -17.15
C LYS A 727 15.35 -2.77 -16.08
N TYR A 728 15.05 -1.50 -15.80
CA TYR A 728 14.07 -1.12 -14.79
C TYR A 728 12.62 -1.43 -15.22
N LEU A 729 12.27 -1.23 -16.49
CA LEU A 729 10.97 -1.64 -17.02
C LEU A 729 10.75 -3.15 -16.90
N LYS A 730 11.79 -3.97 -17.04
CA LYS A 730 11.71 -5.42 -16.75
C LYS A 730 11.48 -5.71 -15.27
N PHE A 731 12.01 -4.91 -14.34
CA PHE A 731 11.67 -5.03 -12.92
C PHE A 731 10.21 -4.67 -12.65
N PHE A 732 9.71 -3.59 -13.25
CA PHE A 732 8.29 -3.24 -13.16
C PHE A 732 7.38 -4.31 -13.77
N LYS A 733 7.74 -4.88 -14.92
CA LYS A 733 7.02 -6.03 -15.50
C LYS A 733 6.95 -7.20 -14.53
N LYS A 734 8.08 -7.59 -13.92
CA LYS A 734 8.10 -8.65 -12.90
C LYS A 734 7.18 -8.32 -11.72
N ALA A 735 7.17 -7.06 -11.26
CA ALA A 735 6.27 -6.62 -10.19
C ALA A 735 4.79 -6.74 -10.56
N LEU A 736 4.40 -6.36 -11.79
CA LEU A 736 3.04 -6.56 -12.32
C LEU A 736 2.68 -8.05 -12.37
N GLU A 737 3.57 -8.91 -12.87
CA GLU A 737 3.36 -10.37 -12.88
C GLU A 737 3.15 -10.92 -11.46
N ILE A 738 3.94 -10.46 -10.48
CA ILE A 738 3.81 -10.84 -9.06
C ILE A 738 2.46 -10.40 -8.49
N ASP A 739 1.92 -9.26 -8.93
CA ASP A 739 0.59 -8.79 -8.54
C ASP A 739 -0.56 -9.51 -9.27
N GLY A 740 -0.24 -10.43 -10.20
CA GLY A 740 -1.22 -11.16 -11.02
C GLY A 740 -1.75 -10.36 -12.22
N ILE A 741 -1.04 -9.32 -12.62
CA ILE A 741 -1.42 -8.41 -13.70
C ILE A 741 -0.72 -8.81 -14.99
N TYR A 742 -1.49 -8.93 -16.06
CA TYR A 742 -0.98 -9.21 -17.40
C TYR A 742 -1.55 -8.20 -18.39
N SER A 743 -0.68 -7.58 -19.20
CA SER A 743 -1.08 -6.58 -20.19
C SER A 743 -0.38 -6.81 -21.51
N GLN A 744 -1.14 -7.30 -22.49
CA GLN A 744 -0.63 -7.52 -23.85
C GLN A 744 -0.14 -6.22 -24.49
N LYS A 745 -0.84 -5.09 -24.25
CA LYS A 745 -0.45 -3.78 -24.78
C LYS A 745 0.89 -3.33 -24.20
N PHE A 746 1.07 -3.40 -22.88
CA PHE A 746 2.33 -3.04 -22.23
C PHE A 746 3.49 -3.93 -22.70
N ASP A 747 3.27 -5.24 -22.77
CA ASP A 747 4.28 -6.21 -23.21
C ASP A 747 4.69 -6.00 -24.67
N LEU A 748 3.75 -5.67 -25.56
CA LEU A 748 4.03 -5.39 -26.97
C LEU A 748 5.01 -4.21 -27.10
N TYR A 749 4.73 -3.08 -26.45
CA TYR A 749 5.60 -1.91 -26.52
C TYR A 749 6.93 -2.12 -25.80
N LEU A 750 6.95 -2.88 -24.70
CA LEU A 750 8.21 -3.24 -24.02
C LEU A 750 9.10 -4.13 -24.91
N ASN A 751 8.51 -5.09 -25.61
CA ASN A 751 9.23 -5.95 -26.56
C ASN A 751 9.69 -5.17 -27.79
N LEU A 752 8.88 -4.22 -28.28
CA LEU A 752 9.26 -3.29 -29.35
C LEU A 752 10.46 -2.44 -28.92
N PHE A 753 10.44 -1.90 -27.69
CA PHE A 753 11.57 -1.19 -27.11
C PHE A 753 12.82 -2.07 -27.00
N GLU A 754 12.70 -3.30 -26.49
CA GLU A 754 13.84 -4.22 -26.41
C GLU A 754 14.45 -4.53 -27.79
N SER A 755 13.60 -4.74 -28.79
CA SER A 755 14.03 -5.06 -30.15
C SER A 755 14.74 -3.87 -30.83
N SER A 756 14.25 -2.66 -30.58
CA SER A 756 14.87 -1.42 -31.08
C SER A 756 16.32 -1.23 -30.63
N LEU A 757 16.67 -1.70 -29.42
CA LEU A 757 18.02 -1.57 -28.90
C LEU A 757 19.00 -2.58 -29.50
N LYS A 758 18.50 -3.69 -30.07
CA LYS A 758 19.32 -4.80 -30.59
C LYS A 758 19.60 -4.69 -32.09
N SER A 759 18.61 -4.34 -32.91
CA SER A 759 18.66 -4.65 -34.35
C SER A 759 18.39 -3.49 -35.30
N TYR A 760 17.70 -2.42 -34.87
CA TYR A 760 17.30 -1.33 -35.78
C TYR A 760 17.39 0.04 -35.09
N PRO A 761 18.16 1.00 -35.63
CA PRO A 761 18.19 2.36 -35.08
C PRO A 761 16.85 3.04 -35.37
N LEU A 762 16.01 3.17 -34.35
CA LEU A 762 14.77 3.95 -34.43
C LEU A 762 15.06 5.45 -34.33
N THR A 763 14.20 6.24 -34.96
CA THR A 763 14.20 7.68 -34.79
C THR A 763 13.69 8.06 -33.41
N TYR A 764 14.00 9.28 -33.01
CA TYR A 764 13.53 9.83 -31.75
C TYR A 764 12.00 9.83 -31.58
N SER A 765 11.26 10.22 -32.62
CA SER A 765 9.79 10.21 -32.63
C SER A 765 9.22 8.81 -32.43
N GLN A 766 9.85 7.79 -33.01
CA GLN A 766 9.45 6.39 -32.82
C GLN A 766 9.65 5.93 -31.37
N TYR A 767 10.70 6.38 -30.68
CA TYR A 767 10.85 6.11 -29.25
C TYR A 767 9.74 6.78 -28.44
N LEU A 768 9.34 8.02 -28.76
CA LEU A 768 8.20 8.65 -28.11
C LEU A 768 6.91 7.87 -28.30
N ASP A 769 6.64 7.34 -29.49
CA ASP A 769 5.48 6.49 -29.75
C ASP A 769 5.51 5.22 -28.89
N ILE A 770 6.68 4.61 -28.71
CA ILE A 770 6.87 3.46 -27.82
C ILE A 770 6.54 3.83 -26.36
N PHE A 771 7.08 4.94 -25.84
CA PHE A 771 6.83 5.36 -24.46
C PHE A 771 5.39 5.81 -24.24
N LYS A 772 4.76 6.46 -25.22
CA LYS A 772 3.32 6.75 -25.20
C LYS A 772 2.50 5.47 -25.16
N GLY A 773 2.86 4.48 -25.97
CA GLY A 773 2.25 3.15 -25.96
C GLY A 773 2.39 2.41 -24.62
N LEU A 774 3.55 2.54 -23.95
CA LEU A 774 3.76 2.03 -22.60
C LEU A 774 2.88 2.74 -21.56
N ILE A 775 2.78 4.07 -21.62
CA ILE A 775 1.90 4.87 -20.74
C ILE A 775 0.44 4.45 -20.92
N ASP A 776 -0.03 4.35 -22.16
CA ASP A 776 -1.37 3.84 -22.44
C ASP A 776 -1.57 2.41 -21.94
N GLY A 777 -0.52 1.57 -22.02
CA GLY A 777 -0.51 0.21 -21.48
C GLY A 777 -0.73 0.18 -19.97
N VAL A 778 -0.12 1.12 -19.24
CA VAL A 778 -0.32 1.31 -17.80
C VAL A 778 -1.72 1.83 -17.49
N GLN A 779 -2.24 2.79 -18.25
CA GLN A 779 -3.62 3.26 -18.11
C GLN A 779 -4.64 2.14 -18.34
N HIS A 780 -4.38 1.27 -19.32
CA HIS A 780 -5.21 0.09 -19.55
C HIS A 780 -5.15 -0.90 -18.38
N ILE A 781 -3.98 -1.11 -17.77
CA ILE A 781 -3.84 -1.91 -16.53
C ILE A 781 -4.69 -1.33 -15.41
N VAL A 782 -4.57 -0.02 -15.14
CA VAL A 782 -5.37 0.67 -14.12
C VAL A 782 -6.86 0.44 -14.37
N LYS A 783 -7.31 0.65 -15.61
CA LYS A 783 -8.71 0.46 -15.99
C LYS A 783 -9.19 -0.97 -15.76
N VAL A 784 -8.45 -1.98 -16.21
CA VAL A 784 -8.88 -3.39 -16.15
C VAL A 784 -8.87 -3.95 -14.73
N TYR A 785 -7.83 -3.67 -13.94
CA TYR A 785 -7.62 -4.35 -12.65
C TYR A 785 -8.07 -3.54 -11.43
N TYR A 786 -8.16 -2.22 -11.53
CA TYR A 786 -8.46 -1.34 -10.39
C TYR A 786 -9.71 -0.47 -10.56
N VAL A 787 -10.24 -0.33 -11.78
CA VAL A 787 -11.47 0.44 -12.05
C VAL A 787 -12.64 -0.49 -12.41
N ASN A 788 -12.50 -1.28 -13.48
CA ASN A 788 -13.55 -2.14 -14.01
C ASN A 788 -14.20 -3.08 -12.96
N PRO A 789 -13.46 -3.71 -12.03
CA PRO A 789 -14.07 -4.57 -11.02
C PRO A 789 -15.06 -3.83 -10.11
N PHE A 790 -14.88 -2.52 -9.94
CA PHE A 790 -15.71 -1.69 -9.06
C PHE A 790 -16.80 -0.91 -9.83
N LEU A 791 -16.68 -0.71 -11.15
CA LEU A 791 -17.62 0.10 -11.95
C LEU A 791 -19.09 -0.32 -11.81
N LYS A 792 -19.37 -1.63 -11.89
CA LYS A 792 -20.74 -2.16 -11.74
C LYS A 792 -21.22 -2.15 -10.29
N VAL A 793 -20.30 -2.28 -9.34
CA VAL A 793 -20.61 -2.52 -7.93
C VAL A 793 -20.81 -1.23 -7.16
N PHE A 794 -20.06 -0.18 -7.50
CA PHE A 794 -20.08 1.09 -6.80
C PHE A 794 -21.48 1.74 -6.75
N PRO A 795 -22.27 1.78 -7.84
CA PRO A 795 -23.63 2.32 -7.79
C PRO A 795 -24.52 1.60 -6.76
N MET A 796 -24.47 0.26 -6.71
CA MET A 796 -25.28 -0.55 -5.80
C MET A 796 -24.88 -0.33 -4.33
N VAL A 797 -23.58 -0.23 -4.05
CA VAL A 797 -23.08 0.07 -2.69
C VAL A 797 -23.41 1.51 -2.30
N PHE A 798 -23.33 2.45 -3.25
CA PHE A 798 -23.68 3.86 -3.00
C PHE A 798 -25.17 4.06 -2.69
N GLU A 799 -26.06 3.27 -3.31
CA GLU A 799 -27.50 3.28 -3.00
C GLU A 799 -27.82 2.78 -1.58
N SER A 800 -27.03 1.84 -1.07
CA SER A 800 -27.19 1.26 0.26
C SER A 800 -26.30 1.92 1.33
N LEU A 801 -25.64 3.04 1.00
CA LEU A 801 -24.65 3.69 1.85
C LEU A 801 -25.29 4.39 3.06
N ASN A 802 -24.86 4.03 4.27
CA ASN A 802 -25.19 4.76 5.48
C ASN A 802 -24.19 5.90 5.72
N LYS A 803 -24.60 7.15 5.48
CA LYS A 803 -23.73 8.34 5.55
C LYS A 803 -23.15 8.62 6.94
N GLU A 804 -23.80 8.14 8.01
CA GLU A 804 -23.34 8.40 9.38
C GLU A 804 -22.16 7.49 9.77
N GLU A 805 -22.11 6.30 9.19
CA GLU A 805 -21.23 5.20 9.61
C GLU A 805 -19.97 5.04 8.75
N ILE A 806 -19.86 5.78 7.65
CA ILE A 806 -18.64 5.79 6.84
C ILE A 806 -17.45 6.39 7.60
N LEU A 807 -16.23 5.99 7.22
CA LEU A 807 -15.00 6.55 7.79
C LEU A 807 -14.93 8.09 7.59
N GLU A 808 -14.44 8.80 8.60
CA GLU A 808 -14.33 10.28 8.63
C GLU A 808 -13.62 10.85 7.39
N LYS A 809 -12.62 10.14 6.85
CA LYS A 809 -11.89 10.57 5.65
C LYS A 809 -12.81 10.75 4.43
N TYR A 810 -13.87 9.95 4.30
CA TYR A 810 -14.81 10.01 3.18
C TYR A 810 -16.02 10.92 3.44
N LYS A 811 -16.32 11.27 4.70
CA LYS A 811 -17.43 12.19 5.03
C LYS A 811 -17.28 13.55 4.35
N LYS A 812 -16.04 13.99 4.09
CA LYS A 812 -15.76 15.22 3.33
C LYS A 812 -16.31 15.19 1.90
N CYS A 813 -16.35 14.02 1.27
CA CYS A 813 -16.85 13.85 -0.10
C CYS A 813 -18.38 13.87 -0.20
N LEU A 814 -19.11 13.76 0.91
CA LEU A 814 -20.57 13.70 0.95
C LEU A 814 -21.24 15.03 1.35
N LYS A 815 -20.53 16.15 1.21
CA LYS A 815 -21.00 17.47 1.66
C LYS A 815 -21.84 18.23 0.63
N SER A 816 -21.79 17.86 -0.66
CA SER A 816 -22.56 18.56 -1.69
C SER A 816 -24.06 18.23 -1.55
N PRO A 817 -24.97 19.18 -1.80
CA PRO A 817 -26.40 18.88 -1.93
C PRO A 817 -26.69 18.01 -3.17
N ASN A 818 -25.80 17.98 -4.18
CA ASN A 818 -25.97 17.19 -5.39
C ASN A 818 -25.49 15.74 -5.20
N ARG A 819 -26.37 14.77 -5.46
CA ARG A 819 -26.08 13.33 -5.29
C ARG A 819 -25.04 12.82 -6.28
N GLU A 820 -25.02 13.33 -7.51
CA GLU A 820 -24.06 12.92 -8.54
C GLU A 820 -22.65 13.41 -8.23
N GLU A 821 -22.49 14.65 -7.75
CA GLU A 821 -21.21 15.18 -7.32
C GLU A 821 -20.63 14.38 -6.15
N ASN A 822 -21.46 14.02 -5.16
CA ASN A 822 -21.04 13.17 -4.04
C ASN A 822 -20.58 11.78 -4.52
N TYR A 823 -21.29 11.20 -5.50
CA TYR A 823 -20.91 9.91 -6.10
C TYR A 823 -19.55 10.01 -6.81
N LEU A 824 -19.34 11.04 -7.64
CA LEU A 824 -18.08 11.24 -8.37
C LEU A 824 -16.92 11.49 -7.41
N ALA A 825 -17.09 12.37 -6.43
CA ALA A 825 -16.05 12.68 -5.44
C ALA A 825 -15.67 11.46 -4.58
N LEU A 826 -16.66 10.65 -4.16
CA LEU A 826 -16.41 9.45 -3.37
C LEU A 826 -15.74 8.36 -4.22
N SER A 827 -16.23 8.13 -5.44
CA SER A 827 -15.69 7.11 -6.34
C SER A 827 -14.25 7.43 -6.75
N GLU A 828 -13.95 8.68 -7.11
CA GLU A 828 -12.59 9.12 -7.43
C GLU A 828 -11.64 8.90 -6.24
N MET A 829 -12.03 9.31 -5.04
CA MET A 829 -11.20 9.17 -3.84
C MET A 829 -10.90 7.70 -3.50
N VAL A 830 -11.91 6.83 -3.57
CA VAL A 830 -11.75 5.39 -3.28
C VAL A 830 -10.88 4.71 -4.33
N ILE A 831 -11.13 4.95 -5.61
CA ILE A 831 -10.35 4.35 -6.70
C ILE A 831 -8.90 4.84 -6.64
N ARG A 832 -8.67 6.12 -6.35
CA ARG A 832 -7.32 6.66 -6.16
C ARG A 832 -6.58 5.96 -5.02
N GLU A 833 -7.23 5.74 -3.88
CA GLU A 833 -6.61 5.01 -2.76
C GLU A 833 -6.29 3.55 -3.12
N ILE A 834 -7.17 2.89 -3.89
CA ILE A 834 -6.94 1.53 -4.39
C ILE A 834 -5.70 1.51 -5.29
N VAL A 835 -5.60 2.44 -6.24
CA VAL A 835 -4.46 2.56 -7.17
C VAL A 835 -3.17 2.95 -6.43
N ASP A 836 -3.23 3.83 -5.43
CA ASP A 836 -2.07 4.22 -4.62
C ASP A 836 -1.53 3.04 -3.78
N SER A 837 -2.39 2.08 -3.41
CA SER A 837 -1.99 0.85 -2.70
C SER A 837 -1.44 -0.26 -3.61
N ALA A 838 -1.49 -0.08 -4.92
CA ALA A 838 -1.01 -1.05 -5.90
C ALA A 838 0.51 -1.23 -5.84
N PHE A 839 0.98 -2.47 -6.01
CA PHE A 839 2.40 -2.77 -5.97
C PHE A 839 3.12 -2.21 -7.22
N ALA A 840 4.16 -1.39 -7.00
CA ALA A 840 5.02 -0.78 -8.03
C ALA A 840 4.34 0.15 -9.08
N LEU A 841 3.01 0.15 -9.20
CA LEU A 841 2.26 0.81 -10.28
C LEU A 841 2.44 2.34 -10.29
N LYS A 842 2.36 2.98 -9.11
CA LYS A 842 2.60 4.42 -8.95
C LYS A 842 4.00 4.83 -9.45
N TYR A 843 5.01 4.03 -9.11
CA TYR A 843 6.39 4.30 -9.49
C TYR A 843 6.63 4.03 -10.98
N LEU A 844 5.98 3.03 -11.56
CA LEU A 844 6.02 2.77 -13.01
C LEU A 844 5.44 3.96 -13.79
N ASP A 845 4.26 4.45 -13.40
CA ASP A 845 3.62 5.61 -14.03
C ASP A 845 4.50 6.87 -13.90
N LYS A 846 5.02 7.15 -12.69
CA LYS A 846 5.95 8.26 -12.45
C LYS A 846 7.21 8.14 -13.32
N PHE A 847 7.79 6.94 -13.43
CA PHE A 847 8.99 6.69 -14.21
C PHE A 847 8.77 6.91 -15.71
N LEU A 848 7.70 6.35 -16.27
CA LEU A 848 7.35 6.51 -17.68
C LEU A 848 7.04 7.97 -18.02
N LYS A 849 6.27 8.68 -17.17
CA LYS A 849 5.98 10.11 -17.36
C LYS A 849 7.24 10.97 -17.29
N LYS A 850 8.15 10.69 -16.34
CA LYS A 850 9.45 11.39 -16.23
C LYS A 850 10.28 11.20 -17.50
N ILE A 851 10.36 9.97 -18.03
CA ILE A 851 11.06 9.69 -19.29
C ILE A 851 10.37 10.39 -20.47
N TYR A 852 9.05 10.26 -20.58
CA TYR A 852 8.30 10.87 -21.68
C TYR A 852 8.45 12.39 -21.69
N SER A 853 8.35 13.06 -20.53
CA SER A 853 8.54 14.51 -20.41
C SER A 853 9.94 14.95 -20.86
N VAL A 854 10.97 14.25 -20.37
CA VAL A 854 12.36 14.52 -20.78
C VAL A 854 12.50 14.30 -22.29
N LEU A 855 11.88 13.25 -22.83
CA LEU A 855 11.95 13.01 -24.26
C LEU A 855 11.21 14.10 -25.06
N SER A 856 10.03 14.53 -24.62
CA SER A 856 9.28 15.58 -25.31
C SER A 856 10.02 16.91 -25.32
N GLU A 857 10.67 17.29 -24.22
CA GLU A 857 11.43 18.56 -24.14
C GLU A 857 12.57 18.66 -25.15
N TYR A 858 13.24 17.55 -25.48
CA TYR A 858 14.34 17.61 -26.46
C TYR A 858 13.86 17.81 -27.90
N ILE A 859 12.65 17.37 -28.27
CA ILE A 859 12.09 17.66 -29.60
C ILE A 859 11.94 19.16 -29.82
N GLU A 860 11.56 19.89 -28.78
CA GLU A 860 11.35 21.33 -28.88
C GLU A 860 12.66 22.11 -28.97
N LYS A 861 13.77 21.53 -28.49
CA LYS A 861 15.05 22.23 -28.30
C LYS A 861 16.17 21.82 -29.27
N ILE A 862 16.07 20.65 -29.90
CA ILE A 862 17.18 20.02 -30.66
C ILE A 862 16.69 19.64 -32.07
N ASP A 863 17.52 19.89 -33.07
CA ASP A 863 17.23 19.51 -34.45
C ASP A 863 17.10 17.98 -34.62
N PRO A 864 16.21 17.46 -35.48
CA PRO A 864 15.96 16.02 -35.63
C PRO A 864 17.19 15.18 -36.00
N GLU A 865 18.10 15.71 -36.82
CA GLU A 865 19.34 15.03 -37.20
C GLU A 865 20.32 14.94 -36.01
N ASP A 866 20.42 16.02 -35.22
CA ASP A 866 21.24 16.09 -34.02
C ASP A 866 20.74 15.10 -32.96
N LEU A 867 19.41 14.96 -32.81
CA LEU A 867 18.79 13.99 -31.91
C LEU A 867 19.20 12.56 -32.25
N ASN A 868 19.08 12.16 -33.51
CA ASN A 868 19.45 10.80 -33.94
C ASN A 868 20.95 10.52 -33.70
N LEU A 869 21.80 11.52 -33.94
CA LEU A 869 23.23 11.41 -33.65
C LEU A 869 23.49 11.27 -32.14
N LEU A 870 22.82 12.07 -31.30
CA LEU A 870 22.89 12.01 -29.83
C LEU A 870 22.44 10.64 -29.28
N MET A 871 21.42 10.03 -29.88
CA MET A 871 20.95 8.69 -29.50
C MET A 871 21.99 7.60 -29.78
N SER A 872 22.77 7.76 -30.84
CA SER A 872 23.86 6.83 -31.19
C SER A 872 25.15 7.09 -30.39
N TYR A 873 25.28 8.25 -29.75
CA TYR A 873 26.47 8.63 -28.99
C TYR A 873 26.63 7.75 -27.74
N ASP A 874 27.78 7.07 -27.65
CA ASP A 874 28.14 6.27 -26.50
C ASP A 874 29.36 6.87 -25.79
N LYS A 875 29.12 7.54 -24.66
CA LYS A 875 30.19 8.13 -23.84
C LYS A 875 31.26 7.10 -23.47
N LYS A 876 30.90 5.83 -23.28
CA LYS A 876 31.88 4.78 -22.96
C LYS A 876 32.84 4.50 -24.10
N ARG A 877 32.55 4.90 -25.33
CA ARG A 877 33.41 4.69 -26.51
C ARG A 877 34.28 5.89 -26.85
N THR A 878 34.23 6.96 -26.07
CA THR A 878 34.90 8.22 -26.42
C THR A 878 36.40 8.23 -26.13
N ILE A 879 36.86 7.44 -25.15
CA ILE A 879 38.25 7.48 -24.66
C ILE A 879 38.78 6.07 -24.39
N SER A 880 40.08 5.87 -24.68
CA SER A 880 40.86 4.69 -24.27
C SER A 880 42.25 5.11 -23.80
N PHE A 881 42.72 4.59 -22.65
CA PHE A 881 44.11 4.77 -22.21
C PHE A 881 45.03 3.77 -22.91
N LEU A 882 46.30 4.14 -23.10
CA LEU A 882 47.28 3.24 -23.72
C LEU A 882 47.53 1.98 -22.88
N TYR A 883 47.91 2.16 -21.60
CA TYR A 883 48.25 1.06 -20.69
C TYR A 883 47.04 0.41 -20.00
N ASN A 884 45.85 1.00 -20.09
CA ASN A 884 44.61 0.46 -19.53
C ASN A 884 43.48 0.64 -20.56
N SER A 885 43.50 -0.21 -21.58
CA SER A 885 42.66 -0.09 -22.76
C SER A 885 41.19 -0.34 -22.46
N ASN A 886 40.34 0.44 -23.11
CA ASN A 886 38.91 0.24 -23.09
C ASN A 886 38.50 -0.87 -24.07
N SER A 887 37.99 -1.99 -23.54
CA SER A 887 37.62 -3.17 -24.34
C SER A 887 36.52 -2.91 -25.37
N PHE A 888 35.70 -1.89 -25.19
CA PHE A 888 34.61 -1.56 -26.13
C PHE A 888 35.08 -0.93 -27.44
N VAL A 889 36.32 -0.46 -27.50
CA VAL A 889 36.88 0.33 -28.61
C VAL A 889 38.26 -0.17 -29.04
N MET A 890 38.62 -1.39 -28.67
CA MET A 890 39.91 -2.01 -29.01
C MET A 890 39.92 -2.48 -30.47
N ASP A 891 39.77 -1.55 -31.40
CA ASP A 891 39.86 -1.80 -32.82
C ASP A 891 40.47 -0.61 -33.58
N LEU A 892 40.80 -0.87 -34.84
CA LEU A 892 41.42 0.09 -35.74
C LEU A 892 40.49 1.25 -36.12
N ILE A 893 39.16 1.05 -36.03
CA ILE A 893 38.14 2.04 -36.41
C ILE A 893 38.08 3.15 -35.37
N TYR A 894 37.98 2.79 -34.08
CA TYR A 894 37.88 3.77 -32.99
C TYR A 894 39.20 4.44 -32.67
N LEU A 895 40.30 3.69 -32.61
CA LEU A 895 41.59 4.21 -32.16
C LEU A 895 42.43 4.82 -33.27
N GLY A 896 42.09 4.52 -34.52
CA GLY A 896 42.94 4.78 -35.67
C GLY A 896 44.22 3.95 -35.67
N ASN A 897 44.91 3.88 -36.80
CA ASN A 897 46.07 3.03 -36.99
C ASN A 897 47.21 3.34 -35.99
N LYS A 898 47.53 4.63 -35.80
CA LYS A 898 48.58 5.06 -34.85
C LYS A 898 48.22 4.75 -33.40
N GLY A 899 46.98 5.02 -32.99
CA GLY A 899 46.52 4.78 -31.63
C GLY A 899 46.47 3.28 -31.31
N TYR A 900 45.93 2.50 -32.25
CA TYR A 900 45.86 1.05 -32.16
C TYR A 900 47.25 0.41 -32.01
N ASN A 901 48.24 0.80 -32.83
CA ASN A 901 49.60 0.28 -32.72
C ASN A 901 50.30 0.69 -31.42
N LEU A 902 50.12 1.94 -30.95
CA LEU A 902 50.66 2.36 -29.65
C LEU A 902 50.08 1.51 -28.51
N MET A 903 48.79 1.19 -28.60
CA MET A 903 48.11 0.38 -27.60
C MET A 903 48.59 -1.07 -27.61
N LEU A 904 48.71 -1.69 -28.78
CA LEU A 904 49.29 -3.04 -28.92
C LEU A 904 50.69 -3.09 -28.30
N LEU A 905 51.55 -2.14 -28.67
CA LEU A 905 52.92 -2.10 -28.14
C LEU A 905 52.97 -1.89 -26.61
N SER A 906 51.98 -1.20 -26.01
CA SER A 906 51.92 -1.00 -24.55
C SER A 906 51.41 -2.21 -23.79
N GLN A 907 50.68 -3.12 -24.46
CA GLN A 907 50.12 -4.33 -23.86
C GLN A 907 51.07 -5.52 -23.92
N GLU A 908 52.08 -5.48 -24.80
CA GLU A 908 53.10 -6.53 -24.91
C GLU A 908 54.02 -6.55 -23.68
N THR A 909 53.61 -7.32 -22.66
CA THR A 909 54.32 -7.44 -21.38
C THR A 909 55.69 -8.08 -21.52
N ASP A 910 55.86 -8.98 -22.50
CA ASP A 910 57.09 -9.74 -22.72
C ASP A 910 58.23 -8.88 -23.27
N LEU A 911 57.91 -7.73 -23.88
CA LEU A 911 58.88 -6.86 -24.55
C LEU A 911 59.31 -5.64 -23.70
N ASN A 912 58.69 -5.42 -22.53
CA ASN A 912 58.98 -4.31 -21.60
C ASN A 912 59.21 -2.94 -22.30
N LEU A 913 58.37 -2.64 -23.30
CA LEU A 913 58.50 -1.44 -24.12
C LEU A 913 58.07 -0.18 -23.33
N LYS A 914 58.97 0.80 -23.24
CA LYS A 914 58.75 2.05 -22.49
C LYS A 914 58.04 3.09 -23.35
N ILE A 915 56.73 2.93 -23.51
CA ILE A 915 55.88 3.88 -24.24
C ILE A 915 55.48 5.02 -23.31
N PRO A 916 55.53 6.29 -23.74
CA PRO A 916 55.07 7.39 -22.92
C PRO A 916 53.56 7.28 -22.62
N TYR A 917 53.15 7.54 -21.38
CA TYR A 917 51.74 7.52 -20.98
C TYR A 917 50.88 8.50 -21.79
N GLY A 918 49.66 8.10 -22.08
CA GLY A 918 48.72 8.87 -22.88
C GLY A 918 47.36 8.20 -22.97
N PHE A 919 46.42 8.89 -23.58
CA PHE A 919 45.09 8.38 -23.93
C PHE A 919 44.67 8.86 -25.32
N ILE A 920 43.69 8.18 -25.88
CA ILE A 920 43.19 8.40 -27.23
C ILE A 920 41.73 8.82 -27.11
N LEU A 921 41.39 9.98 -27.67
CA LEU A 921 40.02 10.34 -28.00
C LEU A 921 39.66 9.63 -29.31
N THR A 922 38.66 8.78 -29.27
CA THR A 922 38.34 7.91 -30.41
C THR A 922 37.66 8.66 -31.56
N THR A 923 37.51 8.00 -32.71
CA THR A 923 36.71 8.53 -33.83
C THR A 923 35.23 8.75 -33.47
N GLU A 924 34.73 8.21 -32.36
CA GLU A 924 33.39 8.51 -31.84
C GLU A 924 33.27 9.99 -31.42
N VAL A 925 34.35 10.56 -30.86
CA VAL A 925 34.41 11.99 -30.53
C VAL A 925 34.36 12.82 -31.80
N PHE A 926 35.07 12.41 -32.86
CA PHE A 926 35.03 13.08 -34.16
C PHE A 926 33.61 13.07 -34.76
N ARG A 927 32.97 11.91 -34.77
CA ARG A 927 31.61 11.71 -35.29
C ARG A 927 30.59 12.64 -34.62
N CYS A 928 30.71 12.85 -33.31
CA CYS A 928 29.78 13.67 -32.53
C CYS A 928 30.30 15.08 -32.22
N TYR A 929 31.45 15.50 -32.77
CA TYR A 929 32.11 16.73 -32.34
C TYR A 929 31.28 18.00 -32.60
N LYS A 930 30.59 18.06 -33.76
CA LYS A 930 29.71 19.17 -34.11
C LYS A 930 28.60 19.36 -33.05
N LEU A 931 27.99 18.26 -32.64
CA LEU A 931 26.96 18.20 -31.61
C LEU A 931 27.50 18.63 -30.25
N ILE A 932 28.65 18.07 -29.84
CA ILE A 932 29.34 18.40 -28.58
C ILE A 932 29.61 19.91 -28.47
N LYS A 933 30.00 20.55 -29.58
CA LYS A 933 30.28 21.99 -29.62
C LYS A 933 29.02 22.85 -29.64
N LYS A 934 27.93 22.37 -30.24
CA LYS A 934 26.67 23.11 -30.40
C LYS A 934 25.92 23.25 -29.07
N TYR A 935 25.87 22.19 -28.25
CA TYR A 935 25.11 22.18 -27.00
C TYR A 935 26.02 22.40 -25.78
N LYS A 936 25.75 23.47 -25.01
CA LYS A 936 26.56 23.91 -23.86
C LYS A 936 26.84 22.79 -22.85
N GLU A 937 25.83 22.00 -22.55
CA GLU A 937 25.91 20.92 -21.56
C GLU A 937 26.83 19.77 -22.02
N LEU A 938 26.78 19.38 -23.30
CA LEU A 938 27.71 18.40 -23.88
C LEU A 938 29.15 18.93 -23.90
N TRP A 939 29.30 20.23 -24.16
CA TRP A 939 30.61 20.89 -24.12
C TRP A 939 31.23 20.88 -22.71
N GLU A 940 30.44 21.15 -21.67
CA GLU A 940 30.92 21.05 -20.28
C GLU A 940 31.29 19.60 -19.92
N ASP A 941 30.45 18.62 -20.28
CA ASP A 941 30.74 17.20 -20.02
C ASP A 941 32.01 16.71 -20.75
N TYR A 942 32.23 17.17 -21.98
CA TYR A 942 33.42 16.89 -22.76
C TYR A 942 34.69 17.47 -22.12
N LYS A 943 34.64 18.75 -21.68
CA LYS A 943 35.75 19.41 -21.00
C LYS A 943 36.09 18.70 -19.69
N GLU A 944 35.08 18.34 -18.91
CA GLU A 944 35.25 17.65 -17.63
C GLU A 944 35.84 16.25 -17.84
N THR A 945 35.36 15.52 -18.86
CA THR A 945 35.91 14.22 -19.22
C THR A 945 37.41 14.33 -19.56
N ILE A 946 37.83 15.32 -20.36
CA ILE A 946 39.26 15.52 -20.65
C ILE A 946 40.06 15.86 -19.39
N ARG A 947 39.54 16.75 -18.53
CA ARG A 947 40.19 17.11 -17.27
C ARG A 947 40.45 15.89 -16.38
N GLN A 948 39.46 15.02 -16.23
CA GLN A 948 39.59 13.79 -15.46
C GLN A 948 40.66 12.84 -16.03
N ASN A 949 40.78 12.75 -17.36
CA ASN A 949 41.78 11.88 -17.99
C ASN A 949 43.20 12.48 -17.93
N ILE A 950 43.31 13.81 -17.98
CA ILE A 950 44.58 14.50 -17.70
C ILE A 950 44.98 14.30 -16.24
N ALA A 951 44.06 14.42 -15.27
CA ALA A 951 44.36 14.16 -13.85
C ALA A 951 44.91 12.74 -13.60
N LYS A 952 44.37 11.74 -14.30
CA LYS A 952 44.94 10.37 -14.30
C LYS A 952 46.35 10.32 -14.91
N LEU A 953 46.62 11.07 -15.98
CA LEU A 953 47.99 11.18 -16.50
C LEU A 953 48.93 11.89 -15.51
N GLU A 954 48.45 12.91 -14.79
CA GLU A 954 49.23 13.60 -13.76
C GLU A 954 49.63 12.61 -12.65
N GLU A 955 48.70 11.78 -12.18
CA GLU A 955 48.94 10.71 -11.21
C GLU A 955 49.99 9.70 -11.71
N LEU A 956 49.83 9.19 -12.95
CA LEU A 956 50.75 8.21 -13.52
C LEU A 956 52.17 8.76 -13.77
N THR A 957 52.28 10.05 -14.05
CA THR A 957 53.56 10.68 -14.43
C THR A 957 54.25 11.41 -13.28
N GLY A 958 53.51 11.70 -12.20
CA GLY A 958 53.96 12.57 -11.10
C GLY A 958 54.14 14.04 -11.51
N LYS A 959 53.69 14.44 -12.70
CA LYS A 959 53.78 15.81 -13.24
C LYS A 959 52.40 16.46 -13.24
N LYS A 960 52.33 17.79 -13.29
CA LYS A 960 51.06 18.53 -13.28
C LYS A 960 50.93 19.42 -14.52
N PHE A 961 49.81 19.30 -15.23
CA PHE A 961 49.49 20.07 -16.43
C PHE A 961 49.28 21.55 -16.05
N GLY A 962 49.97 22.44 -16.74
CA GLY A 962 49.97 23.87 -16.43
C GLY A 962 50.80 24.30 -15.21
N SER A 963 51.55 23.39 -14.57
CA SER A 963 52.43 23.75 -13.45
C SER A 963 53.78 24.31 -13.92
N LYS A 964 54.22 25.42 -13.33
CA LYS A 964 55.57 25.97 -13.52
C LYS A 964 56.66 25.02 -13.00
N ASP A 965 56.46 24.42 -11.82
CA ASP A 965 57.51 23.68 -11.11
C ASP A 965 57.71 22.25 -11.61
N ASN A 966 56.64 21.57 -12.06
CA ASN A 966 56.75 20.23 -12.62
C ASN A 966 55.79 20.01 -13.80
N PRO A 967 56.04 20.67 -14.95
CA PRO A 967 55.09 20.70 -16.04
C PRO A 967 54.91 19.33 -16.70
N LEU A 968 53.65 18.90 -16.78
CA LEU A 968 53.22 17.90 -17.76
C LEU A 968 53.04 18.60 -19.10
N ILE A 969 53.83 18.20 -20.09
CA ILE A 969 53.78 18.74 -21.45
C ILE A 969 53.30 17.61 -22.36
N LEU A 970 52.39 17.93 -23.29
CA LEU A 970 51.67 16.95 -24.09
C LEU A 970 52.00 17.08 -25.58
N SER A 971 51.84 15.97 -26.29
CA SER A 971 51.69 15.94 -27.74
C SER A 971 50.25 15.59 -28.08
N VAL A 972 49.70 16.25 -29.09
CA VAL A 972 48.35 16.02 -29.60
C VAL A 972 48.47 15.66 -31.07
N ARG A 973 48.17 14.41 -31.41
CA ARG A 973 48.47 13.82 -32.73
C ARG A 973 47.22 13.18 -33.32
N SER A 974 47.00 13.34 -34.62
CA SER A 974 45.93 12.66 -35.34
C SER A 974 46.21 11.16 -35.54
N GLY A 975 45.19 10.33 -35.50
CA GLY A 975 45.23 8.92 -35.91
C GLY A 975 43.97 8.52 -36.68
N SER A 976 44.05 8.39 -38.00
CA SER A 976 42.97 7.83 -38.83
C SER A 976 43.08 6.30 -38.94
N ALA A 977 41.96 5.62 -39.18
CA ALA A 977 41.94 4.17 -39.43
C ALA A 977 42.83 3.79 -40.62
N ILE A 978 42.74 4.55 -41.71
CA ILE A 978 43.58 4.38 -42.90
C ILE A 978 44.76 5.36 -42.79
N SER A 979 45.98 4.87 -43.00
CA SER A 979 47.20 5.68 -42.84
C SER A 979 47.27 6.80 -43.88
N MET A 980 47.51 8.02 -43.42
CA MET A 980 47.72 9.21 -44.26
C MET A 980 49.06 9.88 -43.91
N PRO A 981 50.19 9.36 -44.43
CA PRO A 981 51.51 9.88 -44.10
C PRO A 981 51.67 11.35 -44.48
N GLY A 982 52.03 12.21 -43.52
CA GLY A 982 52.32 13.63 -43.75
C GLY A 982 51.13 14.54 -44.06
N MET A 983 49.90 14.01 -44.12
CA MET A 983 48.72 14.80 -44.51
C MET A 983 48.00 15.46 -43.33
N MET A 984 48.09 14.86 -42.14
CA MET A 984 47.39 15.31 -40.94
C MET A 984 48.29 16.13 -40.02
N THR A 985 47.69 17.02 -39.24
CA THR A 985 48.44 17.91 -38.33
C THR A 985 48.90 17.17 -37.08
N SER A 986 50.01 17.61 -36.48
CA SER A 986 50.45 17.17 -35.15
C SER A 986 50.98 18.37 -34.38
N LEU A 987 50.53 18.53 -33.15
CA LEU A 987 50.96 19.60 -32.25
C LEU A 987 51.80 18.98 -31.14
N LEU A 988 53.03 19.45 -31.02
CA LEU A 988 53.95 19.01 -29.98
C LEU A 988 54.09 20.13 -28.94
N ASN A 989 54.50 19.76 -27.73
CA ASN A 989 54.81 20.70 -26.66
C ASN A 989 53.61 21.53 -26.16
N VAL A 990 52.39 20.97 -26.21
CA VAL A 990 51.16 21.57 -25.70
C VAL A 990 51.21 21.60 -24.16
N GLY A 991 50.79 22.73 -23.60
CA GLY A 991 50.89 23.08 -22.19
C GLY A 991 51.97 24.12 -21.89
N LEU A 992 52.75 24.57 -22.88
CA LEU A 992 53.78 25.60 -22.68
C LEU A 992 53.21 27.01 -22.84
N ASN A 993 53.59 27.88 -21.90
CA ASN A 993 53.46 29.33 -21.97
C ASN A 993 54.76 29.99 -21.43
N LEU A 994 54.80 31.32 -21.34
CA LEU A 994 55.99 32.04 -20.89
C LEU A 994 56.42 31.69 -19.45
N GLU A 995 55.47 31.51 -18.54
CA GLU A 995 55.78 31.16 -17.15
C GLU A 995 56.30 29.72 -17.02
N ILE A 996 55.68 28.79 -17.75
CA ILE A 996 56.00 27.36 -17.70
C ILE A 996 57.35 27.08 -18.40
N VAL A 997 57.68 27.79 -19.49
CA VAL A 997 59.00 27.63 -20.13
C VAL A 997 60.13 28.15 -19.23
N GLU A 998 59.89 29.20 -18.43
CA GLU A 998 60.86 29.67 -17.44
C GLU A 998 61.06 28.65 -16.33
N GLY A 999 59.98 28.08 -15.77
CA GLY A 999 60.09 26.97 -14.82
C GLY A 999 60.77 25.72 -15.40
N LEU A 1000 60.52 25.42 -16.68
CA LEU A 1000 61.20 24.33 -17.39
C LEU A 1000 62.71 24.62 -17.56
N ALA A 1001 63.10 25.86 -17.82
CA ALA A 1001 64.50 26.28 -17.92
C ALA A 1001 65.22 26.10 -16.56
N GLU A 1002 64.61 26.60 -15.49
CA GLU A 1002 65.11 26.48 -14.11
C GLU A 1002 65.29 25.01 -13.71
N LYS A 1003 64.25 24.20 -13.88
CA LYS A 1003 64.27 22.78 -13.47
C LYS A 1003 65.21 21.92 -14.28
N SER A 1004 65.31 22.18 -15.58
CA SER A 1004 66.18 21.39 -16.46
C SER A 1004 67.65 21.79 -16.33
N GLY A 1005 67.95 22.97 -15.75
CA GLY A 1005 69.28 23.57 -15.79
C GLY A 1005 69.74 23.91 -17.22
N ASN A 1006 68.82 23.95 -18.18
CA ASN A 1006 69.13 24.09 -19.60
C ASN A 1006 68.15 25.07 -20.28
N THR A 1007 68.49 26.36 -20.17
CA THR A 1007 67.75 27.47 -20.79
C THR A 1007 67.56 27.27 -22.29
N TRP A 1008 68.60 26.80 -22.99
CA TRP A 1008 68.52 26.56 -24.43
C TRP A 1008 67.45 25.53 -24.80
N PHE A 1009 67.39 24.42 -24.07
CA PHE A 1009 66.39 23.36 -24.29
C PHE A 1009 64.97 23.86 -24.09
N ALA A 1010 64.71 24.57 -22.99
CA ALA A 1010 63.38 25.07 -22.67
C ALA A 1010 62.88 26.03 -23.75
N TRP A 1011 63.68 27.02 -24.12
CA TRP A 1011 63.30 28.02 -25.13
C TRP A 1011 63.27 27.47 -26.56
N ASP A 1012 64.11 26.50 -26.94
CA ASP A 1012 63.96 25.79 -28.23
C ASP A 1012 62.63 25.02 -28.27
N THR A 1013 62.24 24.41 -27.16
CA THR A 1013 60.98 23.67 -27.05
C THR A 1013 59.77 24.62 -27.17
N TYR A 1014 59.82 25.79 -26.54
CA TYR A 1014 58.76 26.80 -26.68
C TYR A 1014 58.70 27.40 -28.10
N ARG A 1015 59.84 27.73 -28.70
CA ARG A 1015 59.89 28.18 -30.11
C ARG A 1015 59.26 27.15 -31.06
N ARG A 1016 59.53 25.86 -30.84
CA ARG A 1016 58.92 24.76 -31.61
C ARG A 1016 57.42 24.68 -31.40
N PHE A 1017 56.95 24.82 -30.15
CA PHE A 1017 55.51 24.92 -29.86
C PHE A 1017 54.86 26.03 -30.71
N ILE A 1018 55.40 27.26 -30.67
CA ILE A 1018 54.89 28.40 -31.44
C ILE A 1018 54.89 28.11 -32.95
N GLN A 1019 55.97 27.53 -33.46
CA GLN A 1019 56.07 27.15 -34.86
C GLN A 1019 55.00 26.13 -35.26
N SER A 1020 54.85 25.04 -34.49
CA SER A 1020 53.82 24.01 -34.76
C SER A 1020 52.40 24.59 -34.64
N TRP A 1021 52.16 25.47 -33.68
CA TRP A 1021 50.87 26.15 -33.49
C TRP A 1021 50.48 26.98 -34.71
N ALA A 1022 51.41 27.79 -35.22
CA ALA A 1022 51.17 28.61 -36.41
C ALA A 1022 51.00 27.76 -37.68
N MET A 1023 51.78 26.69 -37.82
CA MET A 1023 51.64 25.75 -38.94
C MET A 1023 50.28 25.04 -38.94
N ALA A 1024 49.73 24.73 -37.77
CA ALA A 1024 48.37 24.19 -37.65
C ALA A 1024 47.29 25.19 -38.09
N HIS A 1025 47.59 26.50 -38.06
CA HIS A 1025 46.76 27.57 -38.61
C HIS A 1025 47.08 27.89 -40.08
N GLY A 1026 47.90 27.08 -40.75
CA GLY A 1026 48.18 27.19 -42.18
C GLY A 1026 49.40 28.03 -42.56
N ILE A 1027 50.21 28.49 -41.60
CA ILE A 1027 51.47 29.19 -41.92
C ILE A 1027 52.51 28.21 -42.45
N ASP A 1028 53.19 28.59 -43.53
CA ASP A 1028 54.23 27.76 -44.11
C ASP A 1028 55.52 27.73 -43.26
N ARG A 1029 56.22 26.60 -43.28
CA ARG A 1029 57.49 26.42 -42.56
C ARG A 1029 58.57 27.42 -43.01
N ASP A 1030 58.54 27.86 -44.27
CA ASP A 1030 59.52 28.78 -44.82
C ASP A 1030 59.52 30.14 -44.15
N PHE A 1031 58.38 30.57 -43.61
CA PHE A 1031 58.29 31.75 -42.76
C PHE A 1031 59.25 31.67 -41.58
N PHE A 1032 59.24 30.53 -40.87
CA PHE A 1032 60.11 30.28 -39.72
C PHE A 1032 61.56 30.01 -40.13
N ASN A 1033 61.79 29.38 -41.29
CA ASN A 1033 63.14 29.22 -41.83
C ASN A 1033 63.82 30.58 -42.08
N LYS A 1034 63.07 31.57 -42.55
CA LYS A 1034 63.56 32.95 -42.72
C LYS A 1034 63.95 33.58 -41.38
N LEU A 1035 63.08 33.50 -40.37
CA LEU A 1035 63.37 34.01 -39.02
C LEU A 1035 64.64 33.37 -38.42
N MET A 1036 64.77 32.05 -38.54
CA MET A 1036 65.95 31.30 -38.09
C MET A 1036 67.23 31.74 -38.82
N ARG A 1037 67.17 31.94 -40.15
CA ARG A 1037 68.33 32.40 -40.95
C ARG A 1037 68.77 33.81 -40.54
N THR A 1038 67.83 34.74 -40.41
CA THR A 1038 68.11 36.11 -39.97
C THR A 1038 68.76 36.12 -38.59
N HIS A 1039 68.28 35.28 -37.66
CA HIS A 1039 68.85 35.20 -36.31
C HIS A 1039 70.24 34.60 -36.27
N LYS A 1040 70.51 33.60 -37.11
CA LYS A 1040 71.85 33.03 -37.29
C LYS A 1040 72.84 34.06 -37.83
N GLN A 1041 72.41 34.87 -38.81
CA GLN A 1041 73.22 35.96 -39.36
C GLN A 1041 73.52 37.04 -38.31
N LYS A 1042 72.52 37.41 -37.49
CA LYS A 1042 72.67 38.40 -36.41
C LYS A 1042 73.77 38.02 -35.39
N TYR A 1043 73.91 36.72 -35.09
CA TYR A 1043 74.88 36.21 -34.10
C TYR A 1043 76.07 35.48 -34.71
N GLU A 1044 76.25 35.53 -36.04
CA GLU A 1044 77.35 34.89 -36.78
C GLU A 1044 77.52 33.38 -36.52
N VAL A 1045 76.42 32.68 -36.18
CA VAL A 1045 76.43 31.23 -35.95
C VAL A 1045 76.00 30.45 -37.19
N LYS A 1046 76.61 29.29 -37.45
CA LYS A 1046 76.30 28.44 -38.61
C LYS A 1046 75.18 27.46 -38.28
N LYS A 1047 75.21 26.86 -37.09
CA LYS A 1047 74.27 25.80 -36.66
C LYS A 1047 73.41 26.27 -35.50
N LYS A 1048 72.15 25.79 -35.45
CA LYS A 1048 71.20 26.12 -34.37
C LYS A 1048 71.75 25.81 -32.97
N LYS A 1049 72.52 24.72 -32.86
CA LYS A 1049 73.14 24.28 -31.60
C LYS A 1049 74.22 25.23 -31.05
N GLU A 1050 74.67 26.20 -31.84
CA GLU A 1050 75.70 27.17 -31.44
C GLU A 1050 75.09 28.41 -30.75
N PHE A 1051 73.76 28.56 -30.75
CA PHE A 1051 73.09 29.61 -29.98
C PHE A 1051 73.26 29.40 -28.48
N THR A 1052 73.43 30.49 -27.73
CA THR A 1052 73.31 30.48 -26.26
C THR A 1052 71.85 30.35 -25.82
N GLY A 1053 71.61 30.06 -24.54
CA GLY A 1053 70.26 30.00 -23.97
C GLY A 1053 69.47 31.29 -24.16
N GLU A 1054 70.10 32.44 -23.91
CA GLU A 1054 69.49 33.76 -24.09
C GLU A 1054 69.20 34.09 -25.56
N GLN A 1055 70.10 33.72 -26.48
CA GLN A 1055 69.86 33.90 -27.91
C GLN A 1055 68.67 33.05 -28.39
N MET A 1056 68.49 31.85 -27.83
CA MET A 1056 67.32 31.01 -28.12
C MET A 1056 66.02 31.57 -27.52
N LYS A 1057 66.08 32.14 -26.30
CA LYS A 1057 64.97 32.87 -25.68
C LYS A 1057 64.51 34.02 -26.56
N GLU A 1058 65.44 34.84 -27.04
CA GLU A 1058 65.14 35.94 -27.96
C GLU A 1058 64.46 35.45 -29.24
N LEU A 1059 64.96 34.37 -29.85
CA LEU A 1059 64.34 33.80 -31.06
C LEU A 1059 62.91 33.31 -30.81
N ALA A 1060 62.66 32.66 -29.67
CA ALA A 1060 61.35 32.16 -29.31
C ALA A 1060 60.34 33.31 -29.14
N LEU A 1061 60.76 34.42 -28.53
CA LEU A 1061 59.94 35.63 -28.40
C LEU A 1061 59.69 36.31 -29.75
N ILE A 1062 60.69 36.34 -30.65
CA ILE A 1062 60.51 36.82 -32.03
C ILE A 1062 59.47 35.96 -32.77
N TYR A 1063 59.53 34.63 -32.62
CA TYR A 1063 58.54 33.73 -33.20
C TYR A 1063 57.14 34.04 -32.68
N ARG A 1064 57.00 34.16 -31.35
CA ARG A 1064 55.73 34.49 -30.69
C ARG A 1064 55.16 35.81 -31.23
N GLN A 1065 55.97 36.87 -31.24
CA GLN A 1065 55.54 38.18 -31.71
C GLN A 1065 55.18 38.17 -33.19
N SER A 1066 55.96 37.48 -34.03
CA SER A 1066 55.71 37.38 -35.46
C SER A 1066 54.40 36.66 -35.77
N VAL A 1067 54.08 35.60 -35.03
CA VAL A 1067 52.81 34.86 -35.17
C VAL A 1067 51.62 35.71 -34.75
N ILE A 1068 51.74 36.51 -33.68
CA ILE A 1068 50.69 37.46 -33.25
C ILE A 1068 50.46 38.53 -34.32
N THR A 1069 51.51 39.08 -34.91
CA THR A 1069 51.38 40.08 -36.00
C THR A 1069 50.71 39.51 -37.24
N LEU A 1070 50.79 38.19 -37.48
CA LEU A 1070 50.06 37.50 -38.54
C LEU A 1070 48.57 37.25 -38.22
N GLY A 1071 48.08 37.73 -37.07
CA GLY A 1071 46.69 37.58 -36.64
C GLY A 1071 46.37 36.22 -36.04
N ILE A 1072 47.37 35.40 -35.72
CA ILE A 1072 47.15 34.09 -35.08
C ILE A 1072 47.21 34.27 -33.56
N PRO A 1073 46.12 34.01 -32.83
CA PRO A 1073 46.12 34.13 -31.38
C PRO A 1073 46.98 33.03 -30.75
N ILE A 1074 47.79 33.41 -29.76
CA ILE A 1074 48.56 32.50 -28.93
C ILE A 1074 47.85 32.41 -27.58
N ILE A 1075 47.44 31.20 -27.23
CA ILE A 1075 46.68 30.92 -26.00
C ILE A 1075 47.68 30.58 -24.89
N ASP A 1076 47.71 31.41 -23.85
CA ASP A 1076 48.60 31.23 -22.70
C ASP A 1076 48.01 30.31 -21.61
N ASP A 1077 46.67 30.16 -21.53
CA ASP A 1077 46.03 29.16 -20.65
C ASP A 1077 46.24 27.74 -21.20
N PRO A 1078 46.90 26.83 -20.45
CA PRO A 1078 47.17 25.46 -20.91
C PRO A 1078 45.91 24.66 -21.25
N TRP A 1079 44.79 24.86 -20.55
CA TRP A 1079 43.56 24.12 -20.79
C TRP A 1079 42.87 24.54 -22.08
N GLU A 1080 42.68 25.84 -22.29
CA GLU A 1080 42.19 26.39 -23.57
C GLU A 1080 43.11 25.98 -24.72
N GLN A 1081 44.43 25.97 -24.50
CA GLN A 1081 45.41 25.52 -25.49
C GLN A 1081 45.22 24.05 -25.86
N LEU A 1082 44.95 23.16 -24.90
CA LEU A 1082 44.67 21.75 -25.15
C LEU A 1082 43.36 21.56 -25.92
N PHE A 1083 42.27 22.20 -25.50
CA PHE A 1083 40.97 22.10 -26.20
C PHE A 1083 41.07 22.60 -27.64
N LYS A 1084 41.78 23.73 -27.84
CA LYS A 1084 42.01 24.26 -29.17
C LYS A 1084 42.92 23.35 -30.00
N SER A 1085 43.93 22.72 -29.39
CA SER A 1085 44.78 21.74 -30.07
C SER A 1085 43.96 20.54 -30.56
N ILE A 1086 43.06 20.02 -29.75
CA ILE A 1086 42.16 18.93 -30.14
C ILE A 1086 41.26 19.36 -31.30
N GLU A 1087 40.68 20.55 -31.22
CA GLU A 1087 39.86 21.12 -32.31
C GLU A 1087 40.66 21.20 -33.62
N LEU A 1088 41.89 21.72 -33.59
CA LEU A 1088 42.75 21.84 -34.76
C LEU A 1088 43.08 20.46 -35.36
N ILE A 1089 43.32 19.46 -34.53
CA ILE A 1089 43.59 18.09 -35.00
C ILE A 1089 42.35 17.48 -35.67
N LEU A 1090 41.17 17.62 -35.07
CA LEU A 1090 39.91 17.13 -35.66
C LEU A 1090 39.63 17.86 -36.99
N ASN A 1091 39.76 19.18 -37.01
CA ASN A 1091 39.56 19.98 -38.23
C ASN A 1091 40.60 19.68 -39.31
N SER A 1092 41.80 19.19 -38.95
CA SER A 1092 42.83 18.84 -39.93
C SER A 1092 42.41 17.72 -40.89
N TRP A 1093 41.41 16.93 -40.53
CA TRP A 1093 40.77 15.99 -41.45
C TRP A 1093 40.18 16.71 -42.68
N TYR A 1094 39.64 17.91 -42.50
CA TYR A 1094 38.98 18.68 -43.56
C TYR A 1094 39.95 19.67 -44.26
N ASN A 1095 41.25 19.64 -43.95
CA ASN A 1095 42.22 20.50 -44.60
C ASN A 1095 42.39 20.11 -46.08
N LYS A 1096 42.64 21.10 -46.95
CA LYS A 1096 42.79 20.91 -48.42
C LYS A 1096 43.69 19.74 -48.80
N LYS A 1097 44.85 19.58 -48.13
CA LYS A 1097 45.80 18.48 -48.40
C LYS A 1097 45.21 17.10 -48.03
N ALA A 1098 44.52 16.98 -46.91
CA ALA A 1098 43.91 15.74 -46.44
C ALA A 1098 42.69 15.35 -47.29
N THR A 1099 41.83 16.32 -47.64
CA THR A 1099 40.68 16.11 -48.52
C THR A 1099 41.12 15.65 -49.91
N ALA A 1100 42.07 16.34 -50.54
CA ALA A 1100 42.59 15.92 -51.84
C ALA A 1100 43.22 14.51 -51.80
N TYR A 1101 43.96 14.19 -50.74
CA TYR A 1101 44.50 12.83 -50.57
C TYR A 1101 43.39 11.77 -50.47
N ARG A 1102 42.29 12.06 -49.75
CA ARG A 1102 41.13 11.15 -49.67
C ARG A 1102 40.45 10.96 -51.00
N GLU A 1103 40.24 12.01 -51.76
CA GLU A 1103 39.62 11.95 -53.09
C GLU A 1103 40.47 11.11 -54.05
N ILE A 1104 41.79 11.34 -54.07
CA ILE A 1104 42.74 10.59 -54.90
C ILE A 1104 42.77 9.10 -54.53
N MET A 1105 42.81 8.81 -53.22
CA MET A 1105 42.91 7.43 -52.71
C MET A 1105 41.54 6.76 -52.52
N GLN A 1106 40.44 7.43 -52.90
CA GLN A 1106 39.05 6.97 -52.74
C GLN A 1106 38.70 6.55 -51.30
N ILE A 1107 39.16 7.34 -50.32
CA ILE A 1107 38.90 7.12 -48.90
C ILE A 1107 37.64 7.89 -48.49
N ALA A 1108 36.66 7.17 -47.93
CA ALA A 1108 35.40 7.74 -47.42
C ALA A 1108 35.62 8.80 -46.34
N GLU A 1109 34.79 9.84 -46.33
CA GLU A 1109 34.93 11.00 -45.43
C GLU A 1109 34.53 10.66 -43.98
N GLU A 1110 33.65 9.68 -43.81
CA GLU A 1110 32.99 9.28 -42.57
C GLU A 1110 33.94 8.56 -41.59
N TRP A 1111 35.10 8.08 -42.05
CA TRP A 1111 36.10 7.43 -41.18
C TRP A 1111 36.61 8.33 -40.06
N GLY A 1112 36.75 9.63 -40.35
CA GLY A 1112 37.23 10.62 -39.40
C GLY A 1112 38.64 10.36 -38.85
N THR A 1113 38.95 11.00 -37.72
CA THR A 1113 40.25 10.86 -37.06
C THR A 1113 40.12 10.79 -35.54
N ALA A 1114 40.91 9.92 -34.92
CA ALA A 1114 41.13 9.88 -33.48
C ALA A 1114 42.21 10.91 -33.09
N VAL A 1115 42.20 11.33 -31.83
CA VAL A 1115 43.16 12.29 -31.27
C VAL A 1115 43.95 11.62 -30.15
N ILE A 1116 45.24 11.48 -30.36
CA ILE A 1116 46.17 10.85 -29.42
C ILE A 1116 46.79 11.96 -28.58
N ILE A 1117 46.55 11.92 -27.27
CA ILE A 1117 47.11 12.85 -26.29
C ILE A 1117 48.11 12.09 -25.45
N GLN A 1118 49.39 12.42 -25.58
CA GLN A 1118 50.47 11.64 -24.99
C GLN A 1118 51.51 12.56 -24.35
N GLN A 1119 52.08 12.15 -23.22
CA GLN A 1119 53.14 12.91 -22.57
C GLN A 1119 54.35 13.10 -23.51
N MET A 1120 54.94 14.28 -23.47
CA MET A 1120 56.17 14.57 -24.22
C MET A 1120 57.37 13.85 -23.60
N VAL A 1121 58.20 13.32 -24.49
CA VAL A 1121 59.58 12.91 -24.22
C VAL A 1121 60.52 13.71 -25.13
N PHE A 1122 61.68 14.10 -24.61
CA PHE A 1122 62.53 15.11 -25.24
C PHE A 1122 63.86 14.52 -25.71
N GLY A 1123 64.00 14.35 -27.03
CA GLY A 1123 65.28 13.97 -27.66
C GLY A 1123 66.32 15.10 -27.68
N ASN A 1124 65.90 16.35 -27.42
CA ASN A 1124 66.71 17.57 -27.43
C ASN A 1124 67.09 18.09 -26.03
N ARG A 1125 66.93 17.26 -24.98
CA ARG A 1125 67.21 17.68 -23.60
C ARG A 1125 68.71 17.80 -23.31
N SER A 1126 69.51 16.88 -23.85
CA SER A 1126 70.95 16.79 -23.60
C SER A 1126 71.65 16.05 -24.74
N PRO A 1127 72.99 16.08 -24.81
CA PRO A 1127 73.76 15.26 -25.75
C PRO A 1127 73.52 13.74 -25.62
N SER A 1128 73.09 13.26 -24.44
CA SER A 1128 72.74 11.85 -24.19
C SER A 1128 71.30 11.49 -24.60
N SER A 1129 70.54 12.46 -25.11
CA SER A 1129 69.17 12.29 -25.59
C SER A 1129 69.17 12.28 -27.12
N GLY A 1130 68.19 11.60 -27.73
CA GLY A 1130 68.07 11.57 -29.18
C GLY A 1130 66.72 11.05 -29.65
N THR A 1131 66.51 11.12 -30.95
CA THR A 1131 65.31 10.62 -31.64
C THR A 1131 65.75 9.81 -32.85
N GLY A 1132 64.93 8.87 -33.30
CA GLY A 1132 65.23 8.05 -34.47
C GLY A 1132 63.99 7.42 -35.10
N VAL A 1133 64.14 6.97 -36.34
CA VAL A 1133 63.17 6.17 -37.07
C VAL A 1133 63.90 4.95 -37.60
N THR A 1134 63.34 3.75 -37.40
CA THR A 1134 63.93 2.50 -37.86
C THR A 1134 62.88 1.64 -38.54
N LEU A 1135 63.33 0.90 -39.55
CA LEU A 1135 62.64 -0.19 -40.21
C LEU A 1135 63.33 -1.49 -39.80
N THR A 1136 62.56 -2.58 -39.68
CA THR A 1136 63.08 -3.92 -39.40
C THR A 1136 63.58 -4.64 -40.65
N THR A 1137 63.33 -4.07 -41.83
CA THR A 1137 63.82 -4.54 -43.12
C THR A 1137 64.48 -3.39 -43.88
N SER A 1138 65.48 -3.74 -44.69
CA SER A 1138 66.11 -2.78 -45.59
C SER A 1138 65.12 -2.39 -46.70
N PRO A 1139 64.96 -1.09 -47.00
CA PRO A 1139 64.24 -0.65 -48.20
C PRO A 1139 65.04 -0.97 -49.48
N VAL A 1140 66.32 -1.30 -49.35
CA VAL A 1140 67.24 -1.65 -50.44
C VAL A 1140 67.55 -3.15 -50.36
N GLY A 1141 66.99 -3.93 -51.29
CA GLY A 1141 67.18 -5.38 -51.38
C GLY A 1141 66.15 -6.23 -50.61
N LYS A 1142 65.85 -7.43 -51.11
CA LYS A 1142 64.94 -8.39 -50.46
C LYS A 1142 65.75 -9.38 -49.62
N PHE A 1143 66.13 -8.96 -48.42
CA PHE A 1143 66.78 -9.85 -47.46
C PHE A 1143 65.73 -10.57 -46.60
N PRO A 1144 65.80 -11.90 -46.42
CA PRO A 1144 64.86 -12.65 -45.58
C PRO A 1144 65.18 -12.57 -44.07
N ARG A 1145 66.01 -11.61 -43.63
CA ARG A 1145 66.43 -11.43 -42.22
C ARG A 1145 66.07 -10.04 -41.71
N ILE A 1146 65.91 -9.91 -40.39
CA ILE A 1146 65.77 -8.59 -39.75
C ILE A 1146 67.07 -7.81 -39.94
N LEU A 1147 66.96 -6.64 -40.54
CA LEU A 1147 68.07 -5.71 -40.72
C LEU A 1147 67.59 -4.32 -40.32
N LEU A 1148 68.13 -3.79 -39.22
CA LEU A 1148 67.78 -2.46 -38.73
C LEU A 1148 68.29 -1.40 -39.71
N TRP A 1149 67.35 -0.69 -40.33
CA TRP A 1149 67.62 0.35 -41.30
C TRP A 1149 66.90 1.64 -40.92
N GLY A 1150 67.62 2.75 -40.82
CA GLY A 1150 67.00 4.01 -40.44
C GLY A 1150 67.99 5.06 -39.97
N ASP A 1151 67.46 6.14 -39.43
CA ASP A 1151 68.21 7.34 -39.09
C ASP A 1151 67.92 7.76 -37.65
N TYR A 1152 68.95 8.19 -36.93
CA TYR A 1152 68.82 8.81 -35.63
C TYR A 1152 69.67 10.07 -35.51
N THR A 1153 69.30 10.96 -34.59
CA THR A 1153 70.07 12.17 -34.31
C THR A 1153 70.08 12.49 -32.81
N PRO A 1154 71.26 12.72 -32.22
CA PRO A 1154 71.37 13.15 -30.82
C PRO A 1154 70.99 14.64 -30.67
N ASN A 1155 70.49 15.00 -29.49
CA ASN A 1155 70.14 16.35 -29.06
C ASN A 1155 69.14 17.09 -29.98
N ASN A 1156 68.24 16.34 -30.63
CA ASN A 1156 67.25 16.85 -31.58
C ASN A 1156 65.89 16.16 -31.37
N GLN A 1157 64.83 16.72 -31.97
CA GLN A 1157 63.47 16.13 -31.94
C GLN A 1157 63.14 15.46 -33.28
N GLY A 1158 62.14 14.56 -33.29
CA GLY A 1158 61.79 13.77 -34.47
C GLY A 1158 61.52 14.59 -35.73
N GLU A 1159 61.00 15.81 -35.58
CA GLU A 1159 60.79 16.76 -36.69
C GLU A 1159 62.08 17.08 -37.46
N ASP A 1160 63.22 17.10 -36.78
CA ASP A 1160 64.50 17.45 -37.39
C ASP A 1160 64.94 16.37 -38.38
N ILE A 1161 64.69 15.09 -38.09
CA ILE A 1161 64.94 13.96 -39.00
C ILE A 1161 64.02 14.07 -40.22
N VAL A 1162 62.71 14.23 -40.00
CA VAL A 1162 61.72 14.25 -41.08
C VAL A 1162 61.93 15.43 -42.02
N SER A 1163 62.41 16.56 -41.49
CA SER A 1163 62.67 17.76 -42.30
C SER A 1163 63.97 17.72 -43.12
N GLY A 1164 64.87 16.77 -42.86
CA GLY A 1164 66.18 16.68 -43.51
C GLY A 1164 67.13 17.85 -43.20
N LEU A 1165 66.81 18.70 -42.21
CA LEU A 1165 67.58 19.91 -41.89
C LEU A 1165 68.81 19.65 -41.01
N VAL A 1166 68.93 18.43 -40.46
CA VAL A 1166 70.06 18.01 -39.64
C VAL A 1166 70.71 16.77 -40.25
N ASN A 1167 72.03 16.65 -40.08
CA ASN A 1167 72.73 15.46 -40.49
C ASN A 1167 72.36 14.31 -39.54
N ALA A 1168 71.68 13.29 -40.07
CA ALA A 1168 71.28 12.11 -39.30
C ALA A 1168 72.32 11.00 -39.43
N LEU A 1169 72.42 10.18 -38.39
CA LEU A 1169 73.35 9.06 -38.28
C LEU A 1169 72.60 7.76 -38.58
N PRO A 1170 73.24 6.79 -39.27
CA PRO A 1170 72.61 5.50 -39.53
C PRO A 1170 72.37 4.71 -38.23
N ILE A 1171 71.24 4.02 -38.14
CA ILE A 1171 70.86 3.28 -36.92
C ILE A 1171 71.71 2.02 -36.69
N SER A 1172 72.31 1.46 -37.74
CA SER A 1172 73.12 0.25 -37.67
C SER A 1172 74.48 0.40 -38.38
N ARG A 1173 75.47 -0.37 -37.90
CA ARG A 1173 76.81 -0.44 -38.52
C ARG A 1173 76.77 -1.01 -39.93
N GLU A 1174 75.85 -1.92 -40.21
CA GLU A 1174 75.68 -2.50 -41.53
C GLU A 1174 75.16 -1.46 -42.53
N GLN A 1175 74.10 -0.72 -42.19
CA GLN A 1175 73.61 0.40 -43.00
C GLN A 1175 74.73 1.42 -43.25
N ARG A 1176 75.48 1.80 -42.20
CA ARG A 1176 76.60 2.74 -42.31
C ARG A 1176 77.61 2.32 -43.38
N LYS A 1177 78.02 1.04 -43.37
CA LYS A 1177 78.98 0.49 -44.35
C LYS A 1177 78.41 0.46 -45.76
N ILE A 1178 77.13 0.10 -45.91
CA ILE A 1178 76.46 0.01 -47.22
C ILE A 1178 76.26 1.40 -47.83
N GLU A 1179 75.81 2.37 -47.05
CA GLU A 1179 75.55 3.74 -47.52
C GLU A 1179 76.81 4.63 -47.52
N ASN A 1180 77.95 4.12 -47.04
CA ASN A 1180 79.21 4.84 -46.89
C ASN A 1180 79.06 6.17 -46.13
N ARG A 1181 78.30 6.15 -45.02
CA ARG A 1181 77.96 7.33 -44.22
C ARG A 1181 78.88 7.53 -43.02
N GLU A 1182 79.07 8.78 -42.63
CA GLU A 1182 79.72 9.15 -41.37
C GLU A 1182 78.81 8.86 -40.16
N GLY A 1183 79.40 8.37 -39.07
CA GLY A 1183 78.71 8.08 -37.81
C GLY A 1183 79.65 7.49 -36.76
N PRO A 1184 79.16 7.19 -35.56
CA PRO A 1184 79.92 6.40 -34.58
C PRO A 1184 80.14 4.96 -35.04
#